data_AF-K9VVV2-F1
#
_entry.id   AF-K9VVV2-F1
#
_cell.length_a   1.000
_cell.length_b   1.000
_cell.length_c   1.000
_cell.angle_alpha   90.00
_cell.angle_beta   90.00
_cell.angle_gamma   90.00
#
_symmetry.space_group_name_H-M   'P 1'
#
loop_
_entity.id
_entity.type
_entity.pdbx_description
1 polymer ?
#
loop_
_entity_poly.entity_id
_entity_poly.type
_entity_poly.pdbx_seq_one_letter_code
_entity_poly.pdbx_strand_id
1 'polypeptide(L)'
;MRDNKLQPRQALNKAFLKVKPNRANIEAFKTNLIKLFDQINESESEEFHKNLIADFLKNTYYSPNHFINTKGRKDLVIHNSKDAKSSVGVIVEAKKPTNKSEMLKVDNLNTKAFQELILYFLRDRITEKNLEIRYLIATNIYEWFIFDANIFEQMFAQNKEFVQQFTDFEAGRLTGKNTDFFYKQIAEPAIASIENDITFTHFDIRDYEGILRNNQGEDDRELIALFKLLSPEHLLKLPFANDSNTLDKTFYSELLYIIGLTETKEGNKKLIGRKKESDRHTGSIIENAINQLDSLDKISRLPKPEQFGDSEQERLFNIGLELAITWINRVLFLKLLEAQLIKYHKNNQSFSFLDLTKIHNYGDLNGLFFSVLARKQSERNASVKDIFANVPYLNSSLFEPTNIEQLTIFISNLRDESLPIFSASVLKDSNGKKRTGNLNSLEYLFEFLNAYDFSSEGSEEIQEDNKTLINASVLGLIFEKINGYKDGSFFTPGFITMYMCRETIRRAVVQKFNQIKGWNCQDIDQLYEKIADKQEANTIINSLRICDPAVGSGHFLVSALNEIITIKSELKILLDRKGKTLRDYHLEVVNDELIVTDDDGQLFEYNPKSQESQRIQETLFHEKQTIIENCLFGVDINPNSVKICRLRLWIELLKNAYYRSSQSPLEKSAFEELETLPNIDINIKCGNSLISRFALNADLRQALNKNKFSIDNYKKAVQTYRNAESKEQKREMERLINDIKGNFQVTLQGVDANKTKLRKLEGEIYNLENQLSLLEETKAEKKARDKKIAKLNNEIDKFKAEIEDIESGKIYENALEWRFEFPEVLNDEGDFVGFDVVIGNPPYIRQEEIKEFKPILQQLTRLIAILQF
;
A
#
# COMPACT_ATOMS: atom_id res chain seq x y z
N MET A 1 -11.08 -27.72 19.73
CA MET A 1 -12.44 -27.39 19.29
C MET A 1 -12.36 -26.00 18.71
N ARG A 2 -12.70 -25.81 17.42
CA ARG A 2 -12.84 -24.45 16.88
C ARG A 2 -14.14 -23.91 17.47
N ASP A 3 -14.06 -22.80 18.20
CA ASP A 3 -15.26 -22.13 18.69
C ASP A 3 -15.93 -21.48 17.47
N ASN A 4 -17.08 -21.99 17.05
CA ASN A 4 -17.83 -21.44 15.92
C ASN A 4 -18.55 -20.13 16.27
N LYS A 5 -18.52 -19.74 17.54
CA LYS A 5 -19.00 -18.46 18.03
C LYS A 5 -17.95 -17.39 17.77
N LEU A 6 -18.37 -16.32 17.09
CA LEU A 6 -17.61 -15.10 16.92
C LEU A 6 -18.12 -14.02 17.88
N GLN A 7 -17.19 -13.25 18.44
CA GLN A 7 -17.50 -12.00 19.13
C GLN A 7 -17.77 -10.88 18.10
N PRO A 8 -18.50 -9.80 18.46
CA PRO A 8 -18.76 -8.67 17.57
C PRO A 8 -17.51 -8.17 16.82
N ARG A 9 -16.38 -8.07 17.53
CA ARG A 9 -15.12 -7.60 16.96
C ARG A 9 -14.55 -8.55 15.89
N GLN A 10 -14.64 -9.86 16.11
CA GLN A 10 -14.14 -10.89 15.19
C GLN A 10 -15.00 -11.01 13.92
N ALA A 11 -16.29 -10.68 14.01
CA ALA A 11 -17.22 -10.72 12.88
C ALA A 11 -17.05 -9.55 11.89
N LEU A 12 -16.47 -8.44 12.35
CA LEU A 12 -16.29 -7.24 11.54
C LEU A 12 -15.13 -7.41 10.55
N ASN A 13 -15.28 -6.81 9.37
CA ASN A 13 -14.15 -6.60 8.48
C ASN A 13 -13.09 -5.75 9.21
N LYS A 14 -11.85 -6.24 9.29
CA LYS A 14 -10.82 -5.59 10.10
C LYS A 14 -10.42 -4.20 9.58
N ALA A 15 -10.52 -3.94 8.28
CA ALA A 15 -10.34 -2.59 7.74
C ALA A 15 -11.50 -1.66 8.14
N PHE A 16 -12.74 -2.16 8.20
CA PHE A 16 -13.86 -1.39 8.74
C PHE A 16 -13.70 -1.14 10.24
N LEU A 17 -13.14 -2.10 11.00
CA LEU A 17 -12.84 -1.95 12.42
C LEU A 17 -11.86 -0.79 12.72
N LYS A 18 -10.94 -0.48 11.79
CA LYS A 18 -10.03 0.67 11.88
C LYS A 18 -10.70 2.04 11.64
N VAL A 19 -11.84 2.09 10.96
CA VAL A 19 -12.53 3.37 10.66
C VAL A 19 -13.09 3.98 11.94
N LYS A 20 -12.53 5.10 12.40
CA LYS A 20 -13.00 5.73 13.64
C LYS A 20 -14.44 6.23 13.49
N PRO A 21 -15.40 5.75 14.30
CA PRO A 21 -16.73 6.35 14.32
C PRO A 21 -16.64 7.75 14.95
N ASN A 22 -17.46 8.66 14.46
CA ASN A 22 -17.56 10.00 15.00
C ASN A 22 -18.22 9.98 16.39
N ARG A 23 -17.72 10.79 17.33
CA ARG A 23 -18.32 10.97 18.67
C ARG A 23 -19.82 11.25 18.60
N ALA A 24 -20.26 12.12 17.68
CA ALA A 24 -21.68 12.43 17.51
C ALA A 24 -22.52 11.19 17.13
N ASN A 25 -21.96 10.27 16.33
CA ASN A 25 -22.64 9.04 15.94
C ASN A 25 -22.70 8.03 17.08
N ILE A 26 -21.63 7.92 17.88
CA ILE A 26 -21.61 7.07 19.07
C ILE A 26 -22.59 7.59 20.12
N GLU A 27 -22.66 8.90 20.37
CA GLU A 27 -23.63 9.47 21.30
C GLU A 27 -25.08 9.26 20.85
N ALA A 28 -25.36 9.39 19.54
CA ALA A 28 -26.67 9.06 18.99
C ALA A 28 -27.00 7.57 19.17
N PHE A 29 -26.04 6.68 18.94
CA PHE A 29 -26.18 5.25 19.19
C PHE A 29 -26.46 4.94 20.66
N LYS A 30 -25.67 5.49 21.59
CA LYS A 30 -25.87 5.37 23.03
C LYS A 30 -27.27 5.82 23.43
N THR A 31 -27.68 7.00 22.98
CA THR A 31 -29.00 7.57 23.28
C THR A 31 -30.14 6.64 22.82
N ASN A 32 -30.05 6.13 21.59
CA ASN A 32 -31.06 5.23 21.04
C ASN A 32 -31.04 3.85 21.70
N LEU A 33 -29.87 3.33 22.09
CA LEU A 33 -29.74 2.05 22.78
C LEU A 33 -30.22 2.12 24.22
N ILE A 34 -29.94 3.21 24.95
CA ILE A 34 -30.51 3.47 26.27
C ILE A 34 -32.04 3.57 26.18
N LYS A 35 -32.55 4.27 25.17
CA LYS A 35 -33.99 4.35 24.93
C LYS A 35 -34.61 2.97 24.65
N LEU A 36 -33.93 2.12 23.89
CA LEU A 36 -34.35 0.73 23.68
C LEU A 36 -34.46 0.01 25.03
N PHE A 37 -33.41 0.06 25.85
CA PHE A 37 -33.36 -0.55 27.18
C PHE A 37 -34.49 -0.10 28.10
N ASP A 38 -34.71 1.22 28.20
CA ASP A 38 -35.71 1.80 29.10
C ASP A 38 -37.16 1.46 28.69
N GLN A 39 -37.36 1.04 27.44
CA GLN A 39 -38.67 0.69 26.88
C GLN A 39 -38.98 -0.81 26.90
N ILE A 40 -38.01 -1.67 27.24
CA ILE A 40 -38.23 -3.12 27.27
C ILE A 40 -39.21 -3.48 28.38
N ASN A 41 -40.26 -4.23 28.04
CA ASN A 41 -41.22 -4.74 29.01
C ASN A 41 -41.53 -6.21 28.71
N GLU A 42 -40.96 -7.13 29.49
CA GLU A 42 -41.09 -8.58 29.29
C GLU A 42 -42.54 -9.11 29.32
N SER A 43 -43.47 -8.38 29.93
CA SER A 43 -44.88 -8.75 29.93
C SER A 43 -45.55 -8.57 28.55
N GLU A 44 -45.03 -7.67 27.72
CA GLU A 44 -45.63 -7.27 26.45
C GLU A 44 -45.51 -8.35 25.36
N SER A 45 -46.22 -8.14 24.26
CA SER A 45 -46.23 -9.05 23.12
C SER A 45 -44.89 -9.09 22.37
N GLU A 46 -44.68 -10.12 21.55
CA GLU A 46 -43.54 -10.17 20.63
C GLU A 46 -43.57 -9.03 19.61
N GLU A 47 -44.76 -8.64 19.14
CA GLU A 47 -44.96 -7.50 18.23
C GLU A 47 -44.53 -6.17 18.84
N PHE A 48 -44.73 -5.98 20.15
CA PHE A 48 -44.25 -4.81 20.87
C PHE A 48 -42.71 -4.70 20.79
N HIS A 49 -42.00 -5.79 21.11
CA HIS A 49 -40.54 -5.82 21.07
C HIS A 49 -39.99 -5.68 19.64
N LYS A 50 -40.68 -6.24 18.64
CA LYS A 50 -40.35 -6.07 17.22
C LYS A 50 -40.35 -4.60 16.79
N ASN A 51 -41.35 -3.84 17.22
CA ASN A 51 -41.42 -2.41 16.93
C ASN A 51 -40.27 -1.63 17.60
N LEU A 52 -39.90 -1.98 18.84
CA LEU A 52 -38.75 -1.36 19.51
C LEU A 52 -37.44 -1.61 18.77
N ILE A 53 -37.20 -2.84 18.31
CA ILE A 53 -36.02 -3.19 17.50
C ILE A 53 -36.02 -2.39 16.19
N ALA A 54 -37.15 -2.34 15.50
CA ALA A 54 -37.28 -1.59 14.24
C ALA A 54 -37.00 -0.10 14.43
N ASP A 55 -37.54 0.50 15.49
CA ASP A 55 -37.34 1.92 15.80
C ASP A 55 -35.90 2.22 16.19
N PHE A 56 -35.26 1.36 16.97
CA PHE A 56 -33.84 1.47 17.31
C PHE A 56 -32.97 1.49 16.05
N LEU A 57 -33.14 0.51 15.14
CA LEU A 57 -32.35 0.43 13.91
C LEU A 57 -32.61 1.65 13.00
N LYS A 58 -33.89 2.04 12.81
CA LYS A 58 -34.27 3.18 11.98
C LYS A 58 -33.67 4.50 12.47
N ASN A 59 -33.81 4.78 13.76
CA ASN A 59 -33.39 6.07 14.35
C ASN A 59 -31.87 6.18 14.49
N THR A 60 -31.16 5.06 14.45
CA THR A 60 -29.70 5.03 14.62
C THR A 60 -28.96 5.03 13.29
N TYR A 61 -29.43 4.27 12.29
CA TYR A 61 -28.64 4.05 11.06
C TYR A 61 -29.43 4.19 9.76
N TYR A 62 -30.61 3.60 9.70
CA TYR A 62 -31.20 3.22 8.41
C TYR A 62 -32.12 4.29 7.83
N SER A 63 -32.72 5.15 8.65
CA SER A 63 -33.57 6.24 8.16
C SER A 63 -32.74 7.44 7.67
N PRO A 64 -33.05 8.05 6.51
CA PRO A 64 -34.12 7.73 5.55
C PRO A 64 -33.64 6.85 4.37
N ASN A 65 -32.42 6.32 4.42
CA ASN A 65 -31.74 5.72 3.27
C ASN A 65 -32.15 4.27 2.97
N HIS A 66 -32.64 3.55 3.98
CA HIS A 66 -33.00 2.13 3.92
C HIS A 66 -34.35 1.89 4.56
N PHE A 67 -35.19 1.12 3.88
CA PHE A 67 -36.52 0.77 4.39
C PHE A 67 -36.44 -0.42 5.35
N ILE A 68 -37.10 -0.31 6.51
CA ILE A 68 -37.20 -1.37 7.52
C ILE A 68 -38.68 -1.57 7.87
N ASN A 69 -39.20 -2.78 7.64
CA ASN A 69 -40.55 -3.16 8.02
C ASN A 69 -40.75 -4.69 8.00
N THR A 70 -41.94 -5.15 8.37
CA THR A 70 -42.42 -6.52 8.13
C THR A 70 -42.55 -6.80 6.62
N LYS A 71 -42.33 -8.04 6.20
CA LYS A 71 -42.57 -8.49 4.80
C LYS A 71 -43.19 -9.88 4.79
N GLY A 72 -44.49 -9.96 4.46
CA GLY A 72 -45.23 -11.21 4.44
C GLY A 72 -45.33 -11.82 5.84
N ARG A 73 -44.75 -13.03 6.03
CA ARG A 73 -44.68 -13.70 7.34
C ARG A 73 -43.38 -13.46 8.10
N LYS A 74 -42.46 -12.68 7.53
CA LYS A 74 -41.19 -12.35 8.18
C LYS A 74 -41.41 -11.21 9.17
N ASP A 75 -40.84 -11.36 10.35
CA ASP A 75 -40.94 -10.39 11.43
C ASP A 75 -40.38 -9.02 11.04
N LEU A 76 -39.13 -8.97 10.58
CA LEU A 76 -38.54 -7.71 10.18
C LEU A 76 -37.52 -7.94 9.05
N VAL A 77 -37.49 -7.03 8.08
CA VAL A 77 -36.52 -7.04 7.00
C VAL A 77 -35.88 -5.67 6.83
N ILE A 78 -34.59 -5.65 6.49
CA ILE A 78 -33.86 -4.45 6.07
C ILE A 78 -33.68 -4.54 4.55
N HIS A 79 -34.14 -3.51 3.85
CA HIS A 79 -34.05 -3.42 2.40
C HIS A 79 -32.75 -2.75 1.95
N ASN A 80 -32.26 -3.15 0.77
CA ASN A 80 -31.05 -2.58 0.17
C ASN A 80 -31.21 -1.10 -0.27
N SER A 81 -32.43 -0.58 -0.31
CA SER A 81 -32.72 0.82 -0.63
C SER A 81 -33.87 1.38 0.23
N LYS A 82 -34.22 2.65 0.00
CA LYS A 82 -35.28 3.39 0.70
C LYS A 82 -36.72 2.96 0.39
N ASP A 83 -36.91 2.04 -0.56
CA ASP A 83 -38.23 1.59 -1.04
C ASP A 83 -38.46 0.12 -0.68
N ALA A 84 -39.67 -0.20 -0.22
CA ALA A 84 -40.15 -1.54 0.08
C ALA A 84 -40.13 -2.50 -1.13
N LYS A 85 -40.06 -1.97 -2.36
CA LYS A 85 -39.91 -2.76 -3.60
C LYS A 85 -38.47 -3.25 -3.85
N SER A 86 -37.48 -2.65 -3.18
CA SER A 86 -36.10 -3.09 -3.33
C SER A 86 -35.89 -4.45 -2.67
N SER A 87 -34.85 -5.16 -3.09
CA SER A 87 -34.51 -6.47 -2.53
C SER A 87 -34.24 -6.41 -1.03
N VAL A 88 -34.51 -7.52 -0.35
CA VAL A 88 -34.21 -7.69 1.07
C VAL A 88 -32.72 -8.00 1.22
N GLY A 89 -32.03 -7.20 2.03
CA GLY A 89 -30.63 -7.40 2.39
C GLY A 89 -30.44 -8.16 3.70
N VAL A 90 -31.31 -7.96 4.69
CA VAL A 90 -31.25 -8.66 5.99
C VAL A 90 -32.62 -9.16 6.40
N ILE A 91 -32.66 -10.39 6.92
CA ILE A 91 -33.85 -10.98 7.54
C ILE A 91 -33.63 -11.02 9.05
N VAL A 92 -34.58 -10.52 9.83
CA VAL A 92 -34.54 -10.51 11.29
C VAL A 92 -35.76 -11.25 11.83
N GLU A 93 -35.50 -12.29 12.61
CA GLU A 93 -36.50 -13.05 13.36
C GLU A 93 -36.43 -12.63 14.83
N ALA A 94 -37.58 -12.25 15.40
CA ALA A 94 -37.61 -11.66 16.73
C ALA A 94 -38.52 -12.45 17.65
N LYS A 95 -37.98 -12.92 18.78
CA LYS A 95 -38.74 -13.65 19.81
C LYS A 95 -39.02 -12.78 21.02
N LYS A 96 -40.09 -13.12 21.73
CA LYS A 96 -40.35 -12.52 23.05
C LYS A 96 -39.17 -12.82 24.01
N PRO A 97 -38.73 -11.85 24.84
CA PRO A 97 -37.60 -12.04 25.76
C PRO A 97 -37.70 -13.27 26.68
N THR A 98 -38.92 -13.60 27.11
CA THR A 98 -39.19 -14.74 28.00
C THR A 98 -39.31 -16.08 27.27
N ASN A 99 -39.31 -16.11 25.94
CA ASN A 99 -39.48 -17.33 25.13
C ASN A 99 -38.16 -18.10 24.95
N LYS A 100 -37.67 -18.70 26.04
CA LYS A 100 -36.39 -19.44 26.07
C LYS A 100 -36.40 -20.77 25.33
N SER A 101 -37.57 -21.29 24.95
CA SER A 101 -37.70 -22.58 24.24
C SER A 101 -37.55 -22.45 22.73
N GLU A 102 -38.01 -21.32 22.16
CA GLU A 102 -37.95 -21.09 20.72
C GLU A 102 -36.72 -20.29 20.28
N MET A 103 -36.12 -19.53 21.21
CA MET A 103 -34.90 -18.74 20.98
C MET A 103 -33.64 -19.61 20.97
N LEU A 104 -32.66 -19.25 20.14
CA LEU A 104 -31.36 -19.93 20.05
C LEU A 104 -30.56 -19.81 21.36
N LYS A 105 -29.63 -20.74 21.55
CA LYS A 105 -28.60 -20.68 22.60
C LYS A 105 -27.23 -20.92 22.00
N VAL A 106 -26.19 -20.44 22.67
CA VAL A 106 -24.80 -20.60 22.21
C VAL A 106 -24.42 -22.09 22.07
N ASP A 107 -24.97 -22.95 22.91
CA ASP A 107 -24.76 -24.40 22.93
C ASP A 107 -25.84 -25.21 22.16
N ASN A 108 -26.85 -24.55 21.60
CA ASN A 108 -27.92 -25.18 20.84
C ASN A 108 -28.56 -24.19 19.84
N LEU A 109 -28.18 -24.33 18.57
CA LEU A 109 -28.69 -23.51 17.48
C LEU A 109 -29.98 -24.10 16.88
N ASN A 110 -30.24 -25.39 17.05
CA ASN A 110 -31.39 -26.07 16.47
C ASN A 110 -32.71 -25.76 17.22
N THR A 111 -33.16 -24.52 17.08
CA THR A 111 -34.39 -24.01 17.69
C THR A 111 -35.34 -23.50 16.62
N LYS A 112 -36.59 -23.25 17.03
CA LYS A 112 -37.64 -22.78 16.12
C LYS A 112 -37.25 -21.49 15.38
N ALA A 113 -36.64 -20.53 16.08
CA ALA A 113 -36.20 -19.27 15.48
C ALA A 113 -35.15 -19.48 14.36
N PHE A 114 -34.22 -20.43 14.52
CA PHE A 114 -33.25 -20.74 13.47
C PHE A 114 -33.91 -21.48 12.29
N GLN A 115 -34.82 -22.41 12.58
CA GLN A 115 -35.61 -23.11 11.56
C GLN A 115 -36.50 -22.15 10.75
N GLU A 116 -37.03 -21.11 11.40
CA GLU A 116 -37.75 -19.99 10.77
C GLU A 116 -36.85 -19.18 9.84
N LEU A 117 -35.64 -18.81 10.29
CA LEU A 117 -34.65 -18.14 9.43
C LEU A 117 -34.32 -18.95 8.18
N ILE A 118 -34.11 -20.26 8.31
CA ILE A 118 -33.85 -21.15 7.15
C ILE A 118 -35.03 -21.12 6.17
N LEU A 119 -36.26 -21.25 6.69
CA LEU A 119 -37.46 -21.21 5.85
C LEU A 119 -37.58 -19.87 5.10
N TYR A 120 -37.35 -18.75 5.79
CA TYR A 120 -37.42 -17.41 5.18
C TYR A 120 -36.30 -17.16 4.19
N PHE A 121 -35.10 -17.66 4.46
CA PHE A 121 -33.99 -17.65 3.52
C PHE A 121 -34.33 -18.40 2.24
N LEU A 122 -34.76 -19.65 2.33
CA LEU A 122 -35.07 -20.50 1.17
C LEU A 122 -36.21 -19.91 0.34
N ARG A 123 -37.24 -19.35 0.97
CA ARG A 123 -38.32 -18.66 0.25
C ARG A 123 -37.81 -17.47 -0.55
N ASP A 124 -37.00 -16.58 0.03
CA ASP A 124 -36.46 -15.46 -0.74
C ASP A 124 -35.48 -15.94 -1.82
N ARG A 125 -34.61 -16.88 -1.48
CA ARG A 125 -33.52 -17.35 -2.34
C ARG A 125 -34.02 -18.16 -3.53
N ILE A 126 -34.91 -19.11 -3.30
CA ILE A 126 -35.38 -20.10 -4.28
C ILE A 126 -36.68 -19.65 -4.94
N THR A 127 -37.65 -19.17 -4.15
CA THR A 127 -38.98 -18.78 -4.66
C THR A 127 -38.96 -17.36 -5.24
N GLU A 128 -38.43 -16.38 -4.50
CA GLU A 128 -38.36 -14.97 -4.96
C GLU A 128 -37.11 -14.68 -5.82
N LYS A 129 -36.16 -15.63 -5.92
CA LYS A 129 -34.88 -15.49 -6.65
C LYS A 129 -34.02 -14.30 -6.19
N ASN A 130 -34.12 -13.92 -4.92
CA ASN A 130 -33.30 -12.89 -4.32
C ASN A 130 -31.86 -13.40 -4.13
N LEU A 131 -30.89 -12.73 -4.75
CA LEU A 131 -29.45 -13.01 -4.66
C LEU A 131 -28.72 -12.08 -3.67
N GLU A 132 -29.43 -11.13 -3.07
CA GLU A 132 -28.84 -9.98 -2.38
C GLU A 132 -29.01 -10.01 -0.85
N ILE A 133 -29.44 -11.15 -0.29
CA ILE A 133 -29.44 -11.37 1.17
C ILE A 133 -27.99 -11.47 1.65
N ARG A 134 -27.64 -10.67 2.66
CA ARG A 134 -26.28 -10.56 3.21
C ARG A 134 -26.17 -11.21 4.58
N TYR A 135 -27.16 -11.00 5.45
CA TYR A 135 -27.18 -11.55 6.82
C TYR A 135 -28.58 -11.99 7.24
N LEU A 136 -28.62 -12.91 8.20
CA LEU A 136 -29.81 -13.34 8.91
C LEU A 136 -29.59 -13.16 10.41
N ILE A 137 -30.59 -12.64 11.11
CA ILE A 137 -30.51 -12.30 12.53
C ILE A 137 -31.64 -12.97 13.28
N ALA A 138 -31.34 -13.61 14.40
CA ALA A 138 -32.33 -13.99 15.39
C ALA A 138 -32.06 -13.24 16.69
N THR A 139 -33.09 -12.63 17.28
CA THR A 139 -32.94 -11.88 18.53
C THR A 139 -34.15 -12.02 19.43
N ASN A 140 -33.95 -11.97 20.74
CA ASN A 140 -35.03 -11.84 21.72
C ASN A 140 -35.08 -10.44 22.34
N ILE A 141 -34.53 -9.42 21.66
CA ILE A 141 -34.15 -8.07 22.12
C ILE A 141 -32.83 -8.01 22.90
N TYR A 142 -32.59 -8.97 23.78
CA TYR A 142 -31.40 -9.00 24.64
C TYR A 142 -30.22 -9.66 23.93
N GLU A 143 -30.40 -10.90 23.52
CA GLU A 143 -29.41 -11.72 22.84
C GLU A 143 -29.61 -11.59 21.33
N TRP A 144 -28.50 -11.47 20.60
CA TRP A 144 -28.47 -11.31 19.15
C TRP A 144 -27.57 -12.37 18.54
N PHE A 145 -28.11 -13.13 17.59
CA PHE A 145 -27.40 -14.13 16.79
C PHE A 145 -27.40 -13.66 15.34
N ILE A 146 -26.22 -13.40 14.77
CA ILE A 146 -26.05 -12.90 13.40
C ILE A 146 -25.29 -13.92 12.56
N PHE A 147 -25.85 -14.27 11.41
CA PHE A 147 -25.31 -15.27 10.49
C PHE A 147 -25.04 -14.68 9.11
N ASP A 148 -23.86 -14.93 8.54
CA ASP A 148 -23.59 -14.58 7.14
C ASP A 148 -24.44 -15.47 6.22
N ALA A 149 -25.12 -14.85 5.26
CA ALA A 149 -25.97 -15.56 4.30
C ALA A 149 -25.20 -16.60 3.46
N ASN A 150 -23.87 -16.46 3.31
CA ASN A 150 -23.03 -17.45 2.64
C ASN A 150 -23.06 -18.82 3.34
N ILE A 151 -23.22 -18.85 4.67
CA ILE A 151 -23.36 -20.10 5.43
C ILE A 151 -24.66 -20.80 5.02
N PHE A 152 -25.75 -20.04 4.92
CA PHE A 152 -27.04 -20.57 4.49
C PHE A 152 -27.00 -21.03 3.03
N GLU A 153 -26.27 -20.31 2.17
CA GLU A 153 -26.06 -20.69 0.77
C GLU A 153 -25.33 -22.02 0.66
N GLN A 154 -24.19 -22.17 1.33
CA GLN A 154 -23.34 -23.36 1.28
C GLN A 154 -24.01 -24.59 1.92
N MET A 155 -24.62 -24.41 3.09
CA MET A 155 -25.13 -25.51 3.89
C MET A 155 -26.54 -25.96 3.48
N PHE A 156 -27.40 -25.02 3.05
CA PHE A 156 -28.79 -25.31 2.75
C PHE A 156 -29.13 -25.15 1.26
N ALA A 157 -28.81 -24.01 0.63
CA ALA A 157 -29.23 -23.77 -0.76
C ALA A 157 -28.45 -24.58 -1.81
N GLN A 158 -27.20 -24.96 -1.51
CA GLN A 158 -26.40 -25.83 -2.38
C GLN A 158 -26.65 -27.32 -2.12
N ASN A 159 -27.28 -27.66 -1.00
CA ASN A 159 -27.67 -29.03 -0.70
C ASN A 159 -28.91 -29.43 -1.54
N LYS A 160 -28.66 -30.15 -2.64
CA LYS A 160 -29.69 -30.56 -3.60
C LYS A 160 -30.82 -31.37 -2.97
N GLU A 161 -30.50 -32.23 -2.00
CA GLU A 161 -31.50 -33.05 -1.32
C GLU A 161 -32.42 -32.19 -0.46
N PHE A 162 -31.83 -31.29 0.33
CA PHE A 162 -32.56 -30.36 1.19
C PHE A 162 -33.44 -29.40 0.38
N VAL A 163 -32.92 -28.83 -0.71
CA VAL A 163 -33.68 -27.96 -1.62
C VAL A 163 -34.82 -28.71 -2.29
N GLN A 164 -34.64 -29.98 -2.64
CA GLN A 164 -35.70 -30.81 -3.21
C GLN A 164 -36.83 -31.02 -2.17
N GLN A 165 -36.49 -31.37 -0.93
CA GLN A 165 -37.46 -31.50 0.17
C GLN A 165 -38.23 -30.18 0.41
N PHE A 166 -37.54 -29.04 0.42
CA PHE A 166 -38.17 -27.72 0.51
C PHE A 166 -39.10 -27.44 -0.68
N THR A 167 -38.69 -27.76 -1.90
CA THR A 167 -39.50 -27.54 -3.11
C THR A 167 -40.76 -28.40 -3.09
N ASP A 168 -40.65 -29.65 -2.64
CA ASP A 168 -41.79 -30.56 -2.50
C ASP A 168 -42.73 -30.12 -1.36
N PHE A 169 -42.19 -29.54 -0.29
CA PHE A 169 -42.97 -28.90 0.77
C PHE A 169 -43.77 -27.70 0.26
N GLU A 170 -43.13 -26.74 -0.41
CA GLU A 170 -43.79 -25.55 -0.96
C GLU A 170 -44.82 -25.90 -2.06
N ALA A 171 -44.55 -26.95 -2.85
CA ALA A 171 -45.51 -27.48 -3.83
C ALA A 171 -46.64 -28.31 -3.20
N GLY A 172 -46.63 -28.53 -1.88
CA GLY A 172 -47.63 -29.31 -1.15
C GLY A 172 -47.67 -30.80 -1.50
N ARG A 173 -46.54 -31.35 -1.97
CA ARG A 173 -46.38 -32.77 -2.35
C ARG A 173 -46.10 -33.69 -1.16
N LEU A 174 -45.66 -33.12 -0.04
CA LEU A 174 -45.38 -33.87 1.20
C LEU A 174 -46.65 -34.06 2.05
N THR A 175 -46.57 -34.97 3.02
CA THR A 175 -47.68 -35.34 3.91
C THR A 175 -48.12 -34.20 4.82
N GLY A 176 -47.24 -33.26 5.15
CA GLY A 176 -47.55 -32.05 5.90
C GLY A 176 -47.39 -30.78 5.05
N LYS A 177 -48.29 -29.83 5.24
CA LYS A 177 -48.35 -28.55 4.50
C LYS A 177 -48.18 -27.31 5.38
N ASN A 178 -48.05 -27.50 6.69
CA ASN A 178 -47.85 -26.40 7.64
C ASN A 178 -46.37 -26.18 7.93
N THR A 179 -46.04 -25.00 8.44
CA THR A 179 -44.67 -24.64 8.79
C THR A 179 -44.09 -25.53 9.89
N ASP A 180 -44.91 -26.00 10.84
CA ASP A 180 -44.48 -26.96 11.87
C ASP A 180 -43.93 -28.27 11.30
N PHE A 181 -44.50 -28.75 10.18
CA PHE A 181 -43.97 -29.92 9.49
C PHE A 181 -42.59 -29.65 8.92
N PHE A 182 -42.39 -28.49 8.27
CA PHE A 182 -41.08 -28.10 7.77
C PHE A 182 -40.06 -28.00 8.90
N TYR A 183 -40.41 -27.36 10.00
CA TYR A 183 -39.54 -27.20 11.15
C TYR A 183 -39.08 -28.54 11.72
N LYS A 184 -40.00 -29.44 12.05
CA LYS A 184 -39.69 -30.70 12.75
C LYS A 184 -39.19 -31.83 11.86
N GLN A 185 -39.62 -31.90 10.61
CA GLN A 185 -39.37 -33.05 9.74
C GLN A 185 -38.31 -32.77 8.66
N ILE A 186 -38.00 -31.50 8.38
CA ILE A 186 -37.07 -31.10 7.32
C ILE A 186 -35.89 -30.32 7.91
N ALA A 187 -36.16 -29.18 8.56
CA ALA A 187 -35.11 -28.30 9.07
C ALA A 187 -34.37 -28.92 10.27
N GLU A 188 -35.09 -29.42 11.29
CA GLU A 188 -34.49 -29.98 12.51
C GLU A 188 -33.47 -31.11 12.24
N PRO A 189 -33.76 -32.14 11.42
CA PRO A 189 -32.77 -33.17 11.07
C PRO A 189 -31.58 -32.63 10.28
N ALA A 190 -31.81 -31.66 9.38
CA ALA A 190 -30.75 -31.08 8.57
C ALA A 190 -29.77 -30.29 9.44
N ILE A 191 -30.28 -29.44 10.35
CA ILE A 191 -29.45 -28.66 11.27
C ILE A 191 -28.64 -29.58 12.17
N ALA A 192 -29.24 -30.62 12.76
CA ALA A 192 -28.56 -31.54 13.67
C ALA A 192 -27.33 -32.23 13.04
N SER A 193 -27.31 -32.39 11.71
CA SER A 193 -26.18 -33.00 11.00
C SER A 193 -24.96 -32.08 10.81
N ILE A 194 -25.15 -30.75 10.91
CA ILE A 194 -24.14 -29.73 10.60
C ILE A 194 -23.97 -28.68 11.68
N GLU A 195 -24.66 -28.81 12.83
CA GLU A 195 -24.71 -27.79 13.88
C GLU A 195 -23.31 -27.35 14.35
N ASN A 196 -22.38 -28.31 14.44
CA ASN A 196 -20.99 -28.08 14.82
C ASN A 196 -20.13 -27.44 13.72
N ASP A 197 -20.68 -27.10 12.56
CA ASP A 197 -20.00 -26.39 11.49
C ASP A 197 -20.57 -24.97 11.27
N ILE A 198 -21.70 -24.63 11.91
CA ILE A 198 -22.38 -23.34 11.73
C ILE A 198 -21.66 -22.25 12.52
N THR A 199 -20.99 -21.34 11.82
CA THR A 199 -20.40 -20.13 12.40
C THR A 199 -21.45 -19.04 12.63
N PHE A 200 -21.40 -18.35 13.77
CA PHE A 200 -22.33 -17.26 14.07
C PHE A 200 -21.70 -16.20 14.98
N THR A 201 -22.20 -14.97 14.88
CA THR A 201 -21.82 -13.90 15.80
C THR A 201 -22.85 -13.80 16.92
N HIS A 202 -22.40 -13.68 18.17
CA HIS A 202 -23.30 -13.57 19.31
C HIS A 202 -22.87 -12.45 20.26
N PHE A 203 -23.84 -11.65 20.71
CA PHE A 203 -23.69 -10.73 21.83
C PHE A 203 -24.98 -10.58 22.61
N ASP A 204 -24.86 -10.17 23.87
CA ASP A 204 -25.98 -9.77 24.73
C ASP A 204 -25.87 -8.26 24.98
N ILE A 205 -26.92 -7.50 24.67
CA ILE A 205 -26.89 -6.05 24.89
C ILE A 205 -26.71 -5.71 26.37
N ARG A 206 -27.16 -6.57 27.30
CA ARG A 206 -27.10 -6.33 28.76
C ARG A 206 -25.67 -6.19 29.27
N ASP A 207 -24.73 -6.85 28.60
CA ASP A 207 -23.30 -6.74 28.92
C ASP A 207 -22.79 -5.30 28.76
N TYR A 208 -23.47 -4.48 27.95
CA TYR A 208 -23.11 -3.08 27.68
C TYR A 208 -23.86 -2.08 28.57
N GLU A 209 -24.82 -2.48 29.40
CA GLU A 209 -25.65 -1.54 30.17
C GLU A 209 -24.81 -0.68 31.13
N GLY A 210 -23.81 -1.29 31.78
CA GLY A 210 -22.90 -0.58 32.68
C GLY A 210 -22.12 0.54 31.97
N ILE A 211 -21.73 0.30 30.72
CA ILE A 211 -20.97 1.25 29.88
C ILE A 211 -21.90 2.36 29.39
N LEU A 212 -23.10 2.00 28.93
CA LEU A 212 -24.07 2.95 28.38
C LEU A 212 -24.49 4.02 29.41
N ARG A 213 -24.61 3.64 30.68
CA ARG A 213 -25.08 4.52 31.76
C ARG A 213 -23.95 5.18 32.57
N ASN A 214 -22.69 4.92 32.23
CA ASN A 214 -21.58 5.59 32.88
C ASN A 214 -21.29 6.96 32.23
N ASN A 215 -20.63 7.84 32.98
CA ASN A 215 -20.19 9.15 32.49
C ASN A 215 -18.71 9.15 32.08
N GLN A 216 -18.10 7.97 31.89
CA GLN A 216 -16.68 7.83 31.59
C GLN A 216 -16.51 7.59 30.08
N GLY A 217 -16.27 8.66 29.33
CA GLY A 217 -16.15 8.59 27.87
C GLY A 217 -14.97 7.77 27.33
N GLU A 218 -14.10 7.25 28.20
CA GLU A 218 -13.02 6.30 27.85
C GLU A 218 -13.57 4.88 27.56
N ASP A 219 -14.65 4.47 28.24
CA ASP A 219 -15.25 3.14 28.11
C ASP A 219 -16.09 3.00 26.82
N ASP A 220 -16.45 4.12 26.19
CA ASP A 220 -17.22 4.13 24.94
C ASP A 220 -16.51 3.40 23.78
N ARG A 221 -15.21 3.15 23.90
CA ARG A 221 -14.44 2.34 22.95
C ARG A 221 -14.99 0.92 22.84
N GLU A 222 -15.52 0.35 23.92
CA GLU A 222 -16.11 -0.99 23.93
C GLU A 222 -17.41 -1.07 23.12
N LEU A 223 -18.08 0.08 22.87
CA LEU A 223 -19.28 0.16 22.05
C LEU A 223 -18.97 0.19 20.55
N ILE A 224 -17.73 0.44 20.13
CA ILE A 224 -17.36 0.61 18.71
C ILE A 224 -17.70 -0.65 17.90
N ALA A 225 -17.34 -1.83 18.42
CA ALA A 225 -17.59 -3.09 17.73
C ALA A 225 -19.11 -3.33 17.56
N LEU A 226 -19.89 -3.09 18.62
CA LEU A 226 -21.35 -3.24 18.57
C LEU A 226 -22.00 -2.23 17.62
N PHE A 227 -21.58 -0.96 17.69
CA PHE A 227 -22.03 0.11 16.81
C PHE A 227 -21.78 -0.24 15.33
N LYS A 228 -20.61 -0.79 15.01
CA LYS A 228 -20.27 -1.16 13.63
C LYS A 228 -20.99 -2.43 13.18
N LEU A 229 -21.18 -3.39 14.09
CA LEU A 229 -21.84 -4.66 13.77
C LEU A 229 -23.29 -4.44 13.31
N LEU A 230 -23.98 -3.45 13.87
CA LEU A 230 -25.37 -3.13 13.54
C LEU A 230 -25.51 -2.07 12.44
N SER A 231 -24.41 -1.62 11.85
CA SER A 231 -24.42 -0.56 10.85
C SER A 231 -24.74 -1.07 9.44
N PRO A 232 -25.16 -0.18 8.52
CA PRO A 232 -25.41 -0.54 7.12
C PRO A 232 -24.15 -1.04 6.39
N GLU A 233 -22.98 -0.49 6.71
CA GLU A 233 -21.69 -0.91 6.14
C GLU A 233 -21.41 -2.39 6.42
N HIS A 234 -21.71 -2.88 7.63
CA HIS A 234 -21.57 -4.29 7.94
C HIS A 234 -22.76 -5.11 7.41
N LEU A 235 -23.98 -4.81 7.87
CA LEU A 235 -25.16 -5.67 7.64
C LEU A 235 -25.66 -5.67 6.18
N LEU A 236 -25.38 -4.62 5.40
CA LEU A 236 -25.69 -4.57 3.97
C LEU A 236 -24.45 -4.70 3.08
N LYS A 237 -23.27 -4.93 3.68
CA LYS A 237 -21.96 -5.02 3.00
C LYS A 237 -21.70 -3.80 2.09
N LEU A 238 -22.03 -2.59 2.56
CA LEU A 238 -21.78 -1.34 1.83
C LEU A 238 -20.30 -0.93 1.91
N PRO A 239 -19.77 -0.23 0.90
CA PRO A 239 -18.41 0.32 0.96
C PRO A 239 -18.29 1.39 2.06
N PHE A 240 -17.11 1.49 2.69
CA PHE A 240 -16.79 2.45 3.76
C PHE A 240 -15.59 3.33 3.41
N ALA A 241 -15.40 4.43 4.15
CA ALA A 241 -14.43 5.50 3.82
C ALA A 241 -12.96 5.05 3.73
N ASN A 242 -12.53 4.01 4.47
CA ASN A 242 -11.19 3.40 4.35
C ASN A 242 -11.11 2.32 3.26
N ASP A 243 -11.91 2.39 2.20
CA ASP A 243 -11.47 1.76 0.97
C ASP A 243 -10.22 2.53 0.50
N SER A 244 -9.05 2.03 0.89
CA SER A 244 -7.70 2.59 0.67
C SER A 244 -7.41 2.96 -0.79
N ASN A 245 -8.29 2.56 -1.70
CA ASN A 245 -8.29 2.83 -3.12
C ASN A 245 -9.09 4.08 -3.55
N THR A 246 -9.77 4.76 -2.64
CA THR A 246 -10.61 5.92 -2.98
C THR A 246 -9.90 7.23 -2.67
N LEU A 247 -9.64 8.01 -3.72
CA LEU A 247 -9.06 9.35 -3.61
C LEU A 247 -10.01 10.33 -2.91
N ASP A 248 -9.57 10.98 -1.84
CA ASP A 248 -10.26 12.15 -1.30
C ASP A 248 -10.14 13.31 -2.29
N LYS A 249 -11.25 13.63 -2.97
CA LYS A 249 -11.30 14.67 -4.01
C LYS A 249 -11.09 16.07 -3.44
N THR A 250 -11.52 16.32 -2.21
CA THR A 250 -11.42 17.64 -1.57
C THR A 250 -9.96 17.93 -1.28
N PHE A 251 -9.30 17.04 -0.53
CA PHE A 251 -7.88 17.09 -0.22
C PHE A 251 -7.03 17.20 -1.50
N TYR A 252 -7.29 16.33 -2.47
CA TYR A 252 -6.56 16.33 -3.74
C TYR A 252 -6.68 17.65 -4.49
N SER A 253 -7.89 18.17 -4.68
CA SER A 253 -8.11 19.40 -5.44
C SER A 253 -7.50 20.63 -4.77
N GLU A 254 -7.57 20.71 -3.45
CA GLU A 254 -7.00 21.81 -2.67
C GLU A 254 -5.46 21.72 -2.61
N LEU A 255 -4.89 20.51 -2.48
CA LEU A 255 -3.43 20.33 -2.54
C LEU A 255 -2.87 20.73 -3.92
N LEU A 256 -3.52 20.34 -5.03
CA LEU A 256 -3.14 20.82 -6.36
C LEU A 256 -3.18 22.34 -6.44
N TYR A 257 -4.20 22.97 -5.86
CA TYR A 257 -4.34 24.42 -5.84
C TYR A 257 -3.16 25.10 -5.12
N ILE A 258 -2.76 24.60 -3.94
CA ILE A 258 -1.63 25.11 -3.14
C ILE A 258 -0.29 24.93 -3.88
N ILE A 259 -0.10 23.78 -4.54
CA ILE A 259 1.10 23.51 -5.35
C ILE A 259 1.18 24.46 -6.55
N GLY A 260 0.04 24.82 -7.16
CA GLY A 260 -0.04 25.66 -8.37
C GLY A 260 -0.51 24.94 -9.62
N LEU A 261 -1.11 23.75 -9.47
CA LEU A 261 -1.58 22.88 -10.54
C LEU A 261 -3.10 22.92 -10.68
N THR A 262 -3.60 22.40 -11.81
CA THR A 262 -5.04 22.21 -12.07
C THR A 262 -5.28 20.96 -12.92
N GLU A 263 -6.40 20.27 -12.67
CA GLU A 263 -6.84 19.12 -13.48
C GLU A 263 -7.74 19.62 -14.62
N THR A 264 -7.29 19.47 -15.86
CA THR A 264 -8.08 19.74 -17.07
C THR A 264 -8.54 18.43 -17.71
N LYS A 265 -9.72 18.46 -18.32
CA LYS A 265 -10.26 17.31 -19.07
C LYS A 265 -10.03 17.53 -20.56
N GLU A 266 -9.22 16.68 -21.17
CA GLU A 266 -9.01 16.63 -22.63
C GLU A 266 -9.57 15.30 -23.16
N GLY A 267 -10.74 15.35 -23.79
CA GLY A 267 -11.48 14.16 -24.22
C GLY A 267 -11.86 13.26 -23.05
N ASN A 268 -11.41 12.00 -23.08
CA ASN A 268 -11.60 11.03 -21.98
C ASN A 268 -10.43 11.01 -20.96
N LYS A 269 -9.36 11.78 -21.19
CA LYS A 269 -8.20 11.83 -20.30
C LYS A 269 -8.28 13.06 -19.38
N LYS A 270 -7.85 12.88 -18.13
CA LYS A 270 -7.65 13.95 -17.15
C LYS A 270 -6.15 14.22 -17.08
N LEU A 271 -5.74 15.46 -17.30
CA LEU A 271 -4.35 15.90 -17.32
C LEU A 271 -4.15 16.97 -16.25
N ILE A 272 -3.02 16.96 -15.55
CA ILE A 272 -2.72 17.89 -14.46
C ILE A 272 -1.68 18.91 -14.89
N GLY A 273 -2.13 20.07 -15.35
CA GLY A 273 -1.23 21.09 -15.89
C GLY A 273 -0.94 22.25 -14.97
N ARG A 274 0.06 23.04 -15.38
CA ARG A 274 0.24 24.41 -14.90
C ARG A 274 -1.04 25.21 -15.16
N LYS A 275 -1.44 26.06 -14.22
CA LYS A 275 -2.58 26.97 -14.41
C LYS A 275 -2.35 27.91 -15.60
N LYS A 276 -3.46 28.35 -16.21
CA LYS A 276 -3.44 29.43 -17.22
C LYS A 276 -2.84 30.69 -16.60
N GLU A 277 -2.15 31.48 -17.42
CA GLU A 277 -1.40 32.64 -16.94
C GLU A 277 -2.23 33.63 -16.10
N SER A 278 -3.50 33.85 -16.47
CA SER A 278 -4.45 34.69 -15.70
C SER A 278 -4.79 34.17 -14.31
N ASP A 279 -4.65 32.86 -14.09
CA ASP A 279 -5.10 32.14 -12.89
C ASP A 279 -3.90 31.68 -12.04
N ARG A 280 -2.68 32.07 -12.41
CA ARG A 280 -1.47 31.78 -11.64
C ARG A 280 -1.38 32.70 -10.44
N HIS A 281 -0.97 32.14 -9.31
CA HIS A 281 -0.74 32.90 -8.09
C HIS A 281 0.72 32.74 -7.68
N THR A 282 1.42 33.85 -7.46
CA THR A 282 2.84 33.87 -7.06
C THR A 282 3.09 33.16 -5.74
N GLY A 283 2.08 33.10 -4.86
CA GLY A 283 2.15 32.33 -3.61
C GLY A 283 2.13 30.80 -3.77
N SER A 284 1.68 30.27 -4.91
CA SER A 284 1.73 28.82 -5.12
C SER A 284 3.17 28.32 -5.23
N ILE A 285 3.42 27.12 -4.72
CA ILE A 285 4.80 26.60 -4.53
C ILE A 285 5.58 26.58 -5.85
N ILE A 286 4.96 26.12 -6.94
CA ILE A 286 5.59 26.05 -8.26
C ILE A 286 5.90 27.45 -8.79
N GLU A 287 4.95 28.39 -8.71
CA GLU A 287 5.18 29.74 -9.26
C GLU A 287 6.23 30.50 -8.45
N ASN A 288 6.25 30.34 -7.12
CA ASN A 288 7.29 30.89 -6.27
C ASN A 288 8.66 30.31 -6.63
N ALA A 289 8.75 28.98 -6.82
CA ALA A 289 9.98 28.31 -7.24
C ALA A 289 10.45 28.77 -8.63
N ILE A 290 9.55 28.83 -9.62
CA ILE A 290 9.86 29.30 -10.98
C ILE A 290 10.43 30.72 -10.94
N ASN A 291 9.82 31.63 -10.17
CA ASN A 291 10.30 32.99 -10.04
C ASN A 291 11.73 33.05 -9.46
N GLN A 292 12.07 32.17 -8.52
CA GLN A 292 13.45 32.08 -7.99
C GLN A 292 14.43 31.45 -8.99
N LEU A 293 14.01 30.41 -9.71
CA LEU A 293 14.82 29.74 -10.73
C LEU A 293 15.20 30.69 -11.86
N ASP A 294 14.22 31.47 -12.32
CA ASP A 294 14.35 32.45 -13.39
C ASP A 294 15.21 33.65 -12.94
N SER A 295 14.85 34.29 -11.82
CA SER A 295 15.57 35.48 -11.34
C SER A 295 17.04 35.24 -10.96
N LEU A 296 17.39 34.01 -10.59
CA LEU A 296 18.76 33.63 -10.24
C LEU A 296 19.50 32.92 -11.39
N ASP A 297 18.91 32.83 -12.58
CA ASP A 297 19.43 32.10 -13.75
C ASP A 297 19.99 30.73 -13.37
N LYS A 298 19.16 29.91 -12.73
CA LYS A 298 19.58 28.59 -12.22
C LYS A 298 19.57 27.50 -13.29
N ILE A 299 18.77 27.68 -14.33
CA ILE A 299 18.67 26.71 -15.44
C ILE A 299 20.00 26.60 -16.18
N SER A 300 20.73 27.71 -16.35
CA SER A 300 22.04 27.73 -17.03
C SER A 300 23.13 26.92 -16.31
N ARG A 301 22.93 26.58 -15.03
CA ARG A 301 23.88 25.77 -14.23
C ARG A 301 23.70 24.26 -14.40
N LEU A 302 22.60 23.83 -15.01
CA LEU A 302 22.34 22.42 -15.21
C LEU A 302 23.20 21.90 -16.38
N PRO A 303 23.81 20.70 -16.25
CA PRO A 303 24.66 20.15 -17.30
C PRO A 303 23.89 19.75 -18.57
N LYS A 304 22.59 19.45 -18.46
CA LYS A 304 21.71 19.03 -19.57
C LYS A 304 20.28 19.59 -19.40
N PRO A 305 20.08 20.90 -19.57
CA PRO A 305 18.78 21.52 -19.35
C PRO A 305 17.72 21.08 -20.37
N GLU A 306 18.13 20.58 -21.55
CA GLU A 306 17.21 20.14 -22.61
C GLU A 306 16.36 18.93 -22.20
N GLN A 307 16.83 18.13 -21.23
CA GLN A 307 16.07 17.00 -20.69
C GLN A 307 14.76 17.42 -20.01
N PHE A 308 14.66 18.67 -19.57
CA PHE A 308 13.51 19.22 -18.87
C PHE A 308 12.54 19.95 -19.80
N GLY A 309 12.70 19.89 -21.12
CA GLY A 309 11.78 20.46 -22.09
C GLY A 309 12.46 21.23 -23.21
N ASP A 310 11.70 21.51 -24.27
CA ASP A 310 12.23 22.14 -25.47
C ASP A 310 12.29 23.66 -25.32
N SER A 311 11.32 24.25 -24.61
CA SER A 311 11.27 25.69 -24.33
C SER A 311 11.76 26.03 -22.92
N GLU A 312 12.23 27.27 -22.74
CA GLU A 312 12.64 27.79 -21.43
C GLU A 312 11.51 27.72 -20.38
N GLN A 313 10.29 28.07 -20.78
CA GLN A 313 9.12 28.00 -19.89
C GLN A 313 8.77 26.56 -19.48
N GLU A 314 8.94 25.59 -20.37
CA GLU A 314 8.77 24.17 -20.04
C GLU A 314 9.86 23.69 -19.08
N ARG A 315 11.12 24.10 -19.30
CA ARG A 315 12.24 23.75 -18.42
C ARG A 315 12.02 24.30 -17.01
N LEU A 316 11.69 25.59 -16.90
CA LEU A 316 11.34 26.23 -15.63
C LEU A 316 10.20 25.50 -14.93
N PHE A 317 9.13 25.18 -15.66
CA PHE A 317 7.98 24.49 -15.09
C PHE A 317 8.33 23.06 -14.64
N ASN A 318 9.01 22.26 -15.46
CA ASN A 318 9.31 20.86 -15.12
C ASN A 318 10.29 20.78 -13.92
N ILE A 319 11.27 21.68 -13.84
CA ILE A 319 12.19 21.76 -12.69
C ILE A 319 11.47 22.29 -11.44
N GLY A 320 10.65 23.34 -11.59
CA GLY A 320 9.81 23.85 -10.51
C GLY A 320 8.84 22.80 -9.96
N LEU A 321 8.23 22.00 -10.84
CA LEU A 321 7.36 20.88 -10.50
C LEU A 321 8.13 19.79 -9.76
N GLU A 322 9.31 19.39 -10.24
CA GLU A 322 10.13 18.37 -9.59
C GLU A 322 10.59 18.79 -8.18
N LEU A 323 10.97 20.05 -8.01
CA LEU A 323 11.29 20.64 -6.70
C LEU A 323 10.06 20.68 -5.79
N ALA A 324 8.92 21.17 -6.29
CA ALA A 324 7.67 21.25 -5.53
C ALA A 324 7.20 19.87 -5.06
N ILE A 325 7.24 18.85 -5.92
CA ILE A 325 6.93 17.46 -5.55
C ILE A 325 7.89 16.97 -4.46
N THR A 326 9.20 17.23 -4.61
CA THR A 326 10.21 16.81 -3.62
C THR A 326 9.94 17.45 -2.25
N TRP A 327 9.61 18.73 -2.20
CA TRP A 327 9.32 19.44 -0.96
C TRP A 327 7.99 19.03 -0.34
N ILE A 328 6.93 18.91 -1.13
CA ILE A 328 5.63 18.44 -0.64
C ILE A 328 5.71 16.99 -0.14
N ASN A 329 6.47 16.11 -0.80
CA ASN A 329 6.73 14.76 -0.32
C ASN A 329 7.33 14.76 1.09
N ARG A 330 8.32 15.63 1.35
CA ARG A 330 8.93 15.77 2.68
C ARG A 330 7.94 16.31 3.71
N VAL A 331 7.13 17.31 3.36
CA VAL A 331 6.13 17.88 4.27
C VAL A 331 5.04 16.84 4.62
N LEU A 332 4.52 16.11 3.63
CA LEU A 332 3.51 15.07 3.87
C LEU A 332 4.05 13.90 4.68
N PHE A 333 5.30 13.48 4.42
CA PHE A 333 5.98 12.51 5.26
C PHE A 333 6.09 13.00 6.71
N LEU A 334 6.48 14.26 6.90
CA LEU A 334 6.58 14.85 8.22
C LEU A 334 5.25 14.94 8.95
N LYS A 335 4.15 15.16 8.22
CA LYS A 335 2.83 15.20 8.80
C LYS A 335 2.38 13.82 9.31
N LEU A 336 2.72 12.75 8.58
CA LEU A 336 2.52 11.37 9.05
C LEU A 336 3.39 11.07 10.29
N LEU A 337 4.66 11.46 10.27
CA LEU A 337 5.58 11.29 11.40
C LEU A 337 5.07 12.02 12.64
N GLU A 338 4.66 13.29 12.50
CA GLU A 338 4.10 14.10 13.58
C GLU A 338 2.90 13.42 14.22
N ALA A 339 1.92 12.98 13.40
CA ALA A 339 0.72 12.31 13.89
C ALA A 339 1.06 11.02 14.65
N GLN A 340 2.06 10.27 14.18
CA GLN A 340 2.53 9.07 14.86
C GLN A 340 3.26 9.35 16.17
N LEU A 341 4.12 10.37 16.23
CA LEU A 341 4.80 10.78 17.46
C LEU A 341 3.79 11.23 18.52
N ILE A 342 2.77 12.00 18.13
CA ILE A 342 1.66 12.41 19.00
C ILE A 342 0.94 11.17 19.55
N LYS A 343 0.66 10.18 18.70
CA LYS A 343 0.00 8.92 19.10
C LYS A 343 0.83 8.11 20.10
N TYR A 344 2.12 7.91 19.85
CA TYR A 344 3.03 7.19 20.75
C TYR A 344 3.12 7.81 22.15
N HIS A 345 2.78 9.09 22.27
CA HIS A 345 2.76 9.84 23.52
C HIS A 345 1.34 10.15 24.03
N LYS A 346 0.37 9.28 23.75
CA LYS A 346 -1.01 9.39 24.23
C LYS A 346 -1.67 10.72 23.84
N ASN A 347 -1.53 11.10 22.58
CA ASN A 347 -2.10 12.31 21.98
C ASN A 347 -1.56 13.63 22.58
N ASN A 348 -0.32 13.62 23.09
CA ASN A 348 0.34 14.81 23.60
C ASN A 348 0.77 15.75 22.44
N GLN A 349 0.14 16.92 22.39
CA GLN A 349 0.37 17.94 21.37
C GLN A 349 1.76 18.60 21.43
N SER A 350 2.56 18.41 22.49
CA SER A 350 3.96 18.91 22.52
C SER A 350 4.86 18.28 21.44
N PHE A 351 4.42 17.16 20.87
CA PHE A 351 5.07 16.46 19.75
C PHE A 351 4.64 17.00 18.37
N SER A 352 3.67 17.93 18.30
CA SER A 352 3.38 18.72 17.09
C SER A 352 4.57 19.61 16.75
N PHE A 353 4.90 19.76 15.47
CA PHE A 353 5.99 20.62 15.00
C PHE A 353 5.79 21.25 13.61
N LEU A 354 4.78 20.85 12.84
CA LEU A 354 4.42 21.44 11.54
C LEU A 354 3.38 22.55 11.70
N ASP A 355 3.79 23.62 12.36
CA ASP A 355 2.97 24.81 12.58
C ASP A 355 3.85 26.08 12.60
N LEU A 356 3.21 27.24 12.50
CA LEU A 356 3.90 28.53 12.50
C LEU A 356 4.48 28.94 13.85
N THR A 357 4.20 28.22 14.94
CA THR A 357 4.83 28.50 16.23
C THR A 357 6.27 28.00 16.29
N LYS A 358 6.58 26.94 15.54
CA LYS A 358 7.94 26.39 15.42
C LYS A 358 8.61 26.70 14.09
N ILE A 359 7.84 26.85 13.00
CA ILE A 359 8.33 27.05 11.64
C ILE A 359 7.75 28.34 11.07
N HIS A 360 8.45 29.45 11.22
CA HIS A 360 7.90 30.77 10.87
C HIS A 360 7.96 31.07 9.38
N ASN A 361 8.90 30.46 8.66
CA ASN A 361 9.17 30.71 7.24
C ASN A 361 9.79 29.48 6.57
N TYR A 362 10.01 29.56 5.26
CA TYR A 362 10.63 28.47 4.48
C TYR A 362 12.10 28.18 4.87
N GLY A 363 12.80 29.13 5.48
CA GLY A 363 14.14 28.92 6.04
C GLY A 363 14.13 27.98 7.25
N ASP A 364 13.17 28.15 8.15
CA ASP A 364 12.97 27.24 9.29
C ASP A 364 12.57 25.84 8.80
N LEU A 365 11.70 25.76 7.77
CA LEU A 365 11.30 24.49 7.16
C LEU A 365 12.49 23.76 6.50
N ASN A 366 13.37 24.51 5.83
CA ASN A 366 14.63 23.98 5.31
C ASN A 366 15.55 23.49 6.44
N GLY A 367 15.60 24.23 7.56
CA GLY A 367 16.31 23.84 8.77
C GLY A 367 15.78 22.52 9.36
N LEU A 368 14.46 22.33 9.39
CA LEU A 368 13.83 21.08 9.79
C LEU A 368 14.29 19.91 8.90
N PHE A 369 14.33 20.10 7.58
CA PHE A 369 14.78 19.05 6.66
C PHE A 369 16.25 18.65 6.91
N PHE A 370 17.16 19.61 6.86
CA PHE A 370 18.59 19.29 6.75
C PHE A 370 19.38 19.39 8.07
N SER A 371 18.89 20.18 9.03
CA SER A 371 19.56 20.42 10.31
C SER A 371 18.94 19.65 11.48
N VAL A 372 17.72 19.11 11.32
CA VAL A 372 17.03 18.32 12.35
C VAL A 372 16.93 16.85 11.94
N LEU A 373 16.19 16.54 10.86
CA LEU A 373 15.87 15.16 10.49
C LEU A 373 17.05 14.41 9.88
N ALA A 374 17.93 15.16 9.20
CA ALA A 374 19.16 14.64 8.63
C ALA A 374 20.38 14.80 9.56
N ARG A 375 20.19 15.11 10.85
CA ARG A 375 21.31 15.28 11.81
C ARG A 375 20.99 14.70 13.19
N LYS A 376 21.95 13.97 13.77
CA LYS A 376 21.83 13.38 15.12
C LYS A 376 21.61 14.46 16.17
N GLN A 377 20.84 14.16 17.22
CA GLN A 377 20.45 15.15 18.24
C GLN A 377 21.65 15.80 18.93
N SER A 378 22.71 15.02 19.20
CA SER A 378 23.96 15.49 19.81
C SER A 378 24.74 16.48 18.96
N GLU A 379 24.53 16.48 17.65
CA GLU A 379 25.24 17.33 16.70
C GLU A 379 24.44 18.60 16.34
N ARG A 380 23.17 18.71 16.76
CA ARG A 380 22.33 19.88 16.47
C ARG A 380 22.88 21.12 17.18
N ASN A 381 22.70 22.29 16.57
CA ASN A 381 23.02 23.54 17.25
C ASN A 381 22.03 23.80 18.41
N ALA A 382 22.39 24.68 19.35
CA ALA A 382 21.60 24.89 20.57
C ALA A 382 20.16 25.37 20.28
N SER A 383 19.98 26.35 19.38
CA SER A 383 18.66 26.90 19.05
C SER A 383 17.72 25.87 18.41
N VAL A 384 18.23 25.03 17.51
CA VAL A 384 17.45 23.96 16.87
C VAL A 384 17.11 22.85 17.86
N LYS A 385 18.03 22.56 18.78
CA LYS A 385 17.82 21.54 19.82
C LYS A 385 16.66 21.91 20.75
N ASP A 386 16.53 23.19 21.10
CA ASP A 386 15.45 23.67 21.96
C ASP A 386 14.08 23.64 21.24
N ILE A 387 14.02 24.11 19.99
CA ILE A 387 12.77 24.19 19.21
C ILE A 387 12.27 22.79 18.81
N PHE A 388 13.18 21.91 18.36
CA PHE A 388 12.87 20.60 17.80
C PHE A 388 13.37 19.44 18.68
N ALA A 389 13.36 19.62 20.00
CA ALA A 389 13.80 18.62 20.98
C ALA A 389 13.09 17.26 20.78
N ASN A 390 11.80 17.30 20.50
CA ASN A 390 10.95 16.12 20.36
C ASN A 390 10.98 15.50 18.95
N VAL A 391 11.74 16.07 17.99
CA VAL A 391 11.80 15.58 16.61
C VAL A 391 12.99 14.64 16.44
N PRO A 392 12.76 13.37 16.04
CA PRO A 392 13.82 12.38 15.95
C PRO A 392 14.78 12.63 14.78
N TYR A 393 15.91 11.93 14.81
CA TYR A 393 16.80 11.76 13.66
C TYR A 393 16.36 10.53 12.88
N LEU A 394 16.27 10.60 11.55
CA LEU A 394 15.77 9.49 10.73
C LEU A 394 16.81 8.82 9.84
N ASN A 395 18.00 9.42 9.67
CA ASN A 395 19.07 8.92 8.79
C ASN A 395 18.62 8.57 7.34
N SER A 396 17.55 9.19 6.84
CA SER A 396 16.95 8.82 5.55
C SER A 396 17.48 9.69 4.40
N SER A 397 17.70 9.07 3.23
CA SER A 397 17.98 9.78 1.97
C SER A 397 16.85 10.71 1.53
N LEU A 398 15.64 10.58 2.09
CA LEU A 398 14.54 11.53 1.89
C LEU A 398 14.91 12.96 2.31
N PHE A 399 15.70 13.10 3.38
CA PHE A 399 16.10 14.39 3.94
C PHE A 399 17.55 14.77 3.60
N GLU A 400 18.12 14.13 2.58
CA GLU A 400 19.37 14.59 1.97
C GLU A 400 19.09 15.54 0.80
N PRO A 401 19.93 16.57 0.59
CA PRO A 401 19.80 17.45 -0.57
C PRO A 401 19.88 16.66 -1.87
N THR A 402 18.83 16.74 -2.69
CA THR A 402 18.83 16.11 -4.02
C THR A 402 19.79 16.84 -4.95
N ASN A 403 20.22 16.18 -6.03
CA ASN A 403 21.12 16.79 -7.02
C ASN A 403 20.53 18.09 -7.61
N ILE A 404 19.22 18.09 -7.91
CA ILE A 404 18.55 19.29 -8.44
C ILE A 404 18.53 20.42 -7.43
N GLU A 405 18.24 20.16 -6.15
CA GLU A 405 18.30 21.19 -5.10
C GLU A 405 19.71 21.79 -4.95
N GLN A 406 20.75 20.95 -5.02
CA GLN A 406 22.14 21.40 -4.96
C GLN A 406 22.53 22.29 -6.15
N LEU A 407 22.09 21.92 -7.36
CA LEU A 407 22.42 22.66 -8.59
C LEU A 407 21.57 23.93 -8.77
N THR A 408 20.35 23.94 -8.24
CA THR A 408 19.37 25.01 -8.47
C THR A 408 19.07 25.83 -7.21
N ILE A 409 17.99 25.51 -6.50
CA ILE A 409 17.50 26.18 -5.30
C ILE A 409 17.03 25.18 -4.24
N PHE A 410 17.07 25.62 -2.98
CA PHE A 410 16.46 24.94 -1.86
C PHE A 410 15.11 25.56 -1.52
N ILE A 411 14.30 24.88 -0.70
CA ILE A 411 13.00 25.41 -0.27
C ILE A 411 13.14 26.76 0.46
N SER A 412 14.27 26.99 1.16
CA SER A 412 14.57 28.27 1.82
C SER A 412 14.66 29.46 0.88
N ASN A 413 14.78 29.25 -0.43
CA ASN A 413 14.77 30.34 -1.41
C ASN A 413 13.36 30.85 -1.71
N LEU A 414 12.31 30.09 -1.37
CA LEU A 414 10.93 30.53 -1.56
C LEU A 414 10.64 31.76 -0.70
N ARG A 415 9.88 32.71 -1.26
CA ARG A 415 9.48 33.93 -0.57
C ARG A 415 8.19 33.72 0.22
N ASP A 416 8.03 34.47 1.30
CA ASP A 416 6.82 34.50 2.11
C ASP A 416 5.70 35.27 1.39
N GLU A 417 5.15 34.65 0.36
CA GLU A 417 4.08 35.18 -0.48
C GLU A 417 2.70 34.79 0.07
N SER A 418 1.67 35.56 -0.32
CA SER A 418 0.28 35.23 0.03
C SER A 418 -0.44 34.45 -1.07
N LEU A 419 -1.31 33.53 -0.69
CA LEU A 419 -2.15 32.74 -1.58
C LEU A 419 -3.63 32.90 -1.18
N PRO A 420 -4.54 33.16 -2.14
CA PRO A 420 -5.97 33.15 -1.85
C PRO A 420 -6.44 31.77 -1.37
N ILE A 421 -7.36 31.74 -0.41
CA ILE A 421 -7.96 30.50 0.07
C ILE A 421 -8.83 29.91 -1.04
N PHE A 422 -8.66 28.61 -1.29
CA PHE A 422 -9.41 27.89 -2.31
C PHE A 422 -10.92 27.96 -2.02
N SER A 423 -11.75 28.17 -3.05
CA SER A 423 -13.20 28.36 -2.87
C SER A 423 -13.91 27.13 -2.28
N ALA A 424 -13.36 25.94 -2.50
CA ALA A 424 -13.84 24.69 -1.92
C ALA A 424 -12.97 24.20 -0.75
N SER A 425 -12.21 25.11 -0.11
CA SER A 425 -11.33 24.79 1.01
C SER A 425 -12.06 24.07 2.14
N VAL A 426 -11.35 23.13 2.77
CA VAL A 426 -11.76 22.48 4.02
C VAL A 426 -11.77 23.44 5.21
N LEU A 427 -11.03 24.55 5.12
CA LEU A 427 -10.84 25.50 6.21
C LEU A 427 -12.15 26.24 6.55
N LYS A 428 -12.43 26.33 7.84
CA LYS A 428 -13.63 27.00 8.37
C LYS A 428 -13.23 28.15 9.29
N ASP A 429 -14.05 29.18 9.32
CA ASP A 429 -13.95 30.28 10.27
C ASP A 429 -14.48 29.87 11.66
N SER A 430 -14.37 30.77 12.64
CA SER A 430 -14.83 30.55 14.01
C SER A 430 -16.35 30.30 14.12
N ASN A 431 -17.12 30.63 13.08
CA ASN A 431 -18.57 30.40 13.01
C ASN A 431 -18.91 29.12 12.22
N GLY A 432 -17.92 28.33 11.83
CA GLY A 432 -18.08 27.09 11.06
C GLY A 432 -18.39 27.30 9.57
N LYS A 433 -18.31 28.52 9.04
CA LYS A 433 -18.47 28.82 7.60
C LYS A 433 -17.15 28.66 6.86
N LYS A 434 -17.19 28.43 5.55
CA LYS A 434 -15.97 28.33 4.73
C LYS A 434 -15.15 29.62 4.82
N ARG A 435 -13.86 29.47 5.15
CA ARG A 435 -12.94 30.60 5.26
C ARG A 435 -12.67 31.18 3.86
N THR A 436 -12.58 32.51 3.77
CA THR A 436 -12.28 33.24 2.53
C THR A 436 -11.24 34.33 2.80
N GLY A 437 -10.45 34.71 1.80
CA GLY A 437 -9.40 35.72 1.94
C GLY A 437 -8.06 35.21 1.43
N ASN A 438 -6.97 35.84 1.86
CA ASN A 438 -5.60 35.43 1.55
C ASN A 438 -4.90 35.02 2.84
N LEU A 439 -4.05 34.00 2.75
CA LEU A 439 -3.17 33.56 3.83
C LEU A 439 -1.72 33.59 3.34
N ASN A 440 -0.76 33.64 4.26
CA ASN A 440 0.61 33.31 3.89
C ASN A 440 0.63 31.88 3.33
N SER A 441 1.42 31.62 2.29
CA SER A 441 1.36 30.34 1.57
C SER A 441 1.82 29.16 2.42
N LEU A 442 2.79 29.37 3.32
CA LEU A 442 3.24 28.35 4.27
C LEU A 442 2.21 28.12 5.38
N GLU A 443 1.61 29.21 5.90
CA GLU A 443 0.48 29.15 6.84
C GLU A 443 -0.66 28.32 6.26
N TYR A 444 -1.04 28.62 5.02
CA TYR A 444 -2.15 27.94 4.36
C TYR A 444 -1.85 26.44 4.20
N LEU A 445 -0.63 26.08 3.79
CA LEU A 445 -0.24 24.66 3.70
C LEU A 445 -0.37 23.94 5.05
N PHE A 446 0.11 24.52 6.14
CA PHE A 446 0.01 23.89 7.46
C PHE A 446 -1.42 23.83 8.00
N GLU A 447 -2.19 24.92 7.91
CA GLU A 447 -3.62 24.89 8.30
C GLU A 447 -4.40 23.87 7.49
N PHE A 448 -4.18 23.81 6.17
CA PHE A 448 -4.79 22.82 5.29
C PHE A 448 -4.47 21.40 5.76
N LEU A 449 -3.19 21.07 6.01
CA LEU A 449 -2.81 19.73 6.48
C LEU A 449 -3.36 19.44 7.89
N ASN A 450 -3.43 20.44 8.78
CA ASN A 450 -3.96 20.29 10.14
C ASN A 450 -5.48 20.06 10.18
N ALA A 451 -6.20 20.38 9.09
CA ALA A 451 -7.62 20.10 8.95
C ALA A 451 -7.95 18.63 8.64
N TYR A 452 -6.94 17.82 8.32
CA TYR A 452 -7.07 16.37 8.08
C TYR A 452 -6.40 15.55 9.20
N ASP A 453 -6.81 14.30 9.34
CA ASP A 453 -6.21 13.34 10.27
C ASP A 453 -5.17 12.50 9.51
N PHE A 454 -3.93 12.49 10.00
CA PHE A 454 -2.82 11.71 9.44
C PHE A 454 -2.37 10.59 10.37
N SER A 455 -3.12 10.32 11.44
CA SER A 455 -2.78 9.25 12.40
C SER A 455 -2.84 7.87 11.73
N SER A 456 -1.89 6.99 12.10
CA SER A 456 -1.80 5.66 11.52
C SER A 456 -3.02 4.80 11.88
N GLU A 457 -3.60 4.15 10.87
CA GLU A 457 -4.80 3.31 11.00
C GLU A 457 -4.52 2.09 11.89
N GLY A 458 -5.09 2.06 13.09
CA GLY A 458 -4.89 0.91 13.96
C GLY A 458 -5.39 1.02 15.40
N SER A 459 -6.05 2.11 15.80
CA SER A 459 -6.68 2.18 17.13
C SER A 459 -8.20 2.22 16.97
N GLU A 460 -8.90 1.34 17.70
CA GLU A 460 -10.35 1.43 17.90
C GLU A 460 -10.63 2.63 18.80
N GLU A 461 -10.65 3.80 18.19
CA GLU A 461 -10.91 5.06 18.88
C GLU A 461 -12.10 5.76 18.25
N ILE A 462 -12.76 6.56 19.08
CA ILE A 462 -13.80 7.46 18.65
C ILE A 462 -13.12 8.73 18.15
N GLN A 463 -13.54 9.19 16.98
CA GLN A 463 -13.07 10.45 16.44
C GLN A 463 -13.81 11.61 17.13
N GLU A 464 -13.07 12.43 17.89
CA GLU A 464 -13.64 13.62 18.53
C GLU A 464 -13.89 14.76 17.53
N ASP A 465 -12.99 14.91 16.54
CA ASP A 465 -13.08 15.92 15.50
C ASP A 465 -13.52 15.30 14.16
N ASN A 466 -14.35 15.99 13.37
CA ASN A 466 -14.84 15.50 12.07
C ASN A 466 -13.78 15.57 10.94
N LYS A 467 -12.51 15.32 11.23
CA LYS A 467 -11.43 15.41 10.25
C LYS A 467 -11.45 14.20 9.32
N THR A 468 -11.18 14.42 8.04
CA THR A 468 -11.07 13.29 7.10
C THR A 468 -9.69 12.64 7.25
N LEU A 469 -9.64 11.32 7.30
CA LEU A 469 -8.40 10.54 7.42
C LEU A 469 -7.68 10.48 6.07
N ILE A 470 -6.37 10.76 6.08
CA ILE A 470 -5.49 10.69 4.91
C ILE A 470 -4.39 9.67 5.20
N ASN A 471 -4.54 8.48 4.62
CA ASN A 471 -3.59 7.39 4.80
C ASN A 471 -2.46 7.38 3.74
N ALA A 472 -1.48 6.51 3.94
CA ALA A 472 -0.33 6.33 3.06
C ALA A 472 -0.72 5.97 1.61
N SER A 473 -1.76 5.15 1.47
CA SER A 473 -2.25 4.68 0.17
C SER A 473 -2.84 5.84 -0.65
N VAL A 474 -3.68 6.68 -0.02
CA VAL A 474 -4.26 7.90 -0.61
C VAL A 474 -3.17 8.87 -1.06
N LEU A 475 -2.13 9.08 -0.26
CA LEU A 475 -1.00 9.94 -0.65
C LEU A 475 -0.30 9.41 -1.89
N GLY A 476 -0.05 8.10 -1.96
CA GLY A 476 0.53 7.50 -3.15
C GLY A 476 -0.36 7.69 -4.39
N LEU A 477 -1.69 7.54 -4.27
CA LEU A 477 -2.64 7.80 -5.36
C LEU A 477 -2.60 9.26 -5.86
N ILE A 478 -2.46 10.21 -4.93
CA ILE A 478 -2.37 11.63 -5.26
C ILE A 478 -1.12 11.89 -6.10
N PHE A 479 0.03 11.37 -5.67
CA PHE A 479 1.28 11.59 -6.39
C PHE A 479 1.35 10.85 -7.71
N GLU A 480 0.76 9.66 -7.80
CA GLU A 480 0.56 8.94 -9.07
C GLU A 480 -0.20 9.81 -10.07
N LYS A 481 -1.29 10.45 -9.62
CA LYS A 481 -2.04 11.34 -10.49
C LYS A 481 -1.23 12.56 -10.91
N ILE A 482 -0.56 13.23 -9.97
CA ILE A 482 0.32 14.38 -10.24
C ILE A 482 1.38 14.03 -11.29
N ASN A 483 1.98 12.85 -11.18
CA ASN A 483 2.99 12.37 -12.14
C ASN A 483 2.41 11.94 -13.49
N GLY A 484 1.17 11.46 -13.53
CA GLY A 484 0.49 11.01 -14.76
C GLY A 484 0.23 12.12 -15.81
N TYR A 485 0.70 13.34 -15.58
CA TYR A 485 0.52 14.51 -16.45
C TYR A 485 1.09 14.34 -17.88
N LYS A 486 2.11 13.49 -18.08
CA LYS A 486 2.72 13.28 -19.42
C LYS A 486 2.54 11.87 -19.99
N ASP A 487 2.62 10.83 -19.17
CA ASP A 487 2.89 9.47 -19.67
C ASP A 487 1.67 8.54 -19.77
N GLY A 488 0.47 9.00 -19.40
CA GLY A 488 -0.73 8.16 -19.44
C GLY A 488 -0.63 6.92 -18.53
N SER A 489 0.14 6.99 -17.44
CA SER A 489 0.27 5.94 -16.45
C SER A 489 -1.11 5.63 -15.83
N PHE A 490 -1.69 4.47 -16.14
CA PHE A 490 -2.92 4.02 -15.49
C PHE A 490 -2.64 3.42 -14.11
N PHE A 491 -3.58 3.70 -13.21
CA PHE A 491 -3.61 3.15 -11.87
C PHE A 491 -3.99 1.67 -11.92
N THR A 492 -3.27 0.83 -11.19
CA THR A 492 -3.69 -0.56 -10.92
C THR A 492 -4.47 -0.57 -9.60
N PRO A 493 -5.77 -0.89 -9.60
CA PRO A 493 -6.56 -1.01 -8.36
C PRO A 493 -5.91 -1.93 -7.33
N GLY A 494 -5.96 -1.56 -6.04
CA GLY A 494 -5.27 -2.30 -4.97
C GLY A 494 -5.74 -3.74 -4.77
N PHE A 495 -7.00 -4.05 -5.12
CA PHE A 495 -7.47 -5.44 -5.08
C PHE A 495 -6.75 -6.32 -6.13
N ILE A 496 -6.34 -5.75 -7.26
CA ILE A 496 -5.64 -6.46 -8.34
C ILE A 496 -4.19 -6.74 -7.93
N THR A 497 -3.49 -5.72 -7.44
CA THR A 497 -2.11 -5.85 -6.94
C THR A 497 -2.04 -6.87 -5.81
N MET A 498 -2.94 -6.77 -4.83
CA MET A 498 -3.05 -7.70 -3.71
C MET A 498 -3.27 -9.14 -4.20
N TYR A 499 -4.24 -9.37 -5.09
CA TYR A 499 -4.52 -10.71 -5.61
C TYR A 499 -3.31 -11.31 -6.35
N MET A 500 -2.66 -10.55 -7.23
CA MET A 500 -1.52 -11.07 -7.99
C MET A 500 -0.30 -11.31 -7.11
N CYS A 501 -0.01 -10.42 -6.16
CA CYS A 501 1.05 -10.64 -5.19
C CYS A 501 0.79 -11.90 -4.37
N ARG A 502 -0.44 -12.07 -3.85
CA ARG A 502 -0.85 -13.25 -3.08
C ARG A 502 -0.61 -14.56 -3.85
N GLU A 503 -1.11 -14.66 -5.07
CA GLU A 503 -0.96 -15.87 -5.89
C GLU A 503 0.50 -16.15 -6.29
N THR A 504 1.23 -15.10 -6.66
CA THR A 504 2.58 -15.25 -7.24
C THR A 504 3.62 -15.52 -6.16
N ILE A 505 3.59 -14.76 -5.07
CA ILE A 505 4.59 -14.84 -4.00
C ILE A 505 4.46 -16.16 -3.24
N ARG A 506 3.25 -16.62 -2.95
CA ARG A 506 3.04 -17.94 -2.32
C ARG A 506 3.66 -19.06 -3.13
N ARG A 507 3.46 -19.07 -4.45
CA ARG A 507 4.09 -20.04 -5.36
C ARG A 507 5.61 -19.92 -5.37
N ALA A 508 6.14 -18.70 -5.41
CA ALA A 508 7.57 -18.46 -5.38
C ALA A 508 8.22 -18.96 -4.09
N VAL A 509 7.58 -18.74 -2.93
CA VAL A 509 8.01 -19.28 -1.64
C VAL A 509 8.09 -20.81 -1.71
N VAL A 510 7.02 -21.49 -2.15
CA VAL A 510 7.01 -22.96 -2.28
C VAL A 510 8.13 -23.46 -3.19
N GLN A 511 8.31 -22.84 -4.36
CA GLN A 511 9.36 -23.21 -5.30
C GLN A 511 10.76 -23.01 -4.70
N LYS A 512 11.00 -21.92 -3.98
CA LYS A 512 12.29 -21.62 -3.33
C LYS A 512 12.63 -22.67 -2.28
N PHE A 513 11.67 -23.05 -1.43
CA PHE A 513 11.85 -24.12 -0.46
C PHE A 513 12.12 -25.46 -1.14
N ASN A 514 11.34 -25.82 -2.16
CA ASN A 514 11.55 -27.06 -2.91
C ASN A 514 12.94 -27.11 -3.57
N GLN A 515 13.43 -25.99 -4.11
CA GLN A 515 14.77 -25.90 -4.72
C GLN A 515 15.89 -26.08 -3.69
N ILE A 516 15.81 -25.40 -2.54
CA ILE A 516 16.88 -25.41 -1.53
C ILE A 516 16.86 -26.72 -0.72
N LYS A 517 15.67 -27.22 -0.39
CA LYS A 517 15.49 -28.39 0.48
C LYS A 517 15.30 -29.71 -0.26
N GLY A 518 15.07 -29.68 -1.57
CA GLY A 518 14.71 -30.87 -2.35
C GLY A 518 13.33 -31.43 -1.97
N TRP A 519 12.44 -30.59 -1.42
CA TRP A 519 11.08 -30.99 -1.07
C TRP A 519 10.15 -31.00 -2.30
N ASN A 520 8.96 -31.57 -2.12
CA ASN A 520 7.89 -31.58 -3.12
C ASN A 520 6.57 -31.08 -2.50
N CYS A 521 6.62 -29.91 -1.86
CA CYS A 521 5.42 -29.26 -1.32
C CYS A 521 4.65 -28.56 -2.44
N GLN A 522 3.32 -28.57 -2.36
CA GLN A 522 2.42 -27.91 -3.33
C GLN A 522 1.91 -26.55 -2.84
N ASP A 523 1.82 -26.37 -1.53
CA ASP A 523 1.20 -25.21 -0.89
C ASP A 523 1.95 -24.82 0.41
N ILE A 524 1.52 -23.70 1.01
CA ILE A 524 2.11 -23.15 2.24
C ILE A 524 1.83 -24.05 3.46
N ASP A 525 0.68 -24.74 3.49
CA ASP A 525 0.30 -25.62 4.60
C ASP A 525 1.26 -26.82 4.69
N GLN A 526 1.60 -27.43 3.55
CA GLN A 526 2.60 -28.50 3.48
C GLN A 526 4.01 -28.03 3.85
N LEU A 527 4.35 -26.75 3.58
CA LEU A 527 5.61 -26.18 4.07
C LEU A 527 5.58 -26.06 5.60
N TYR A 528 4.50 -25.54 6.17
CA TYR A 528 4.33 -25.38 7.61
C TYR A 528 4.56 -26.70 8.35
N GLU A 529 4.01 -27.80 7.84
CA GLU A 529 4.17 -29.13 8.44
C GLU A 529 5.61 -29.67 8.39
N LYS A 530 6.41 -29.24 7.40
CA LYS A 530 7.79 -29.72 7.21
C LYS A 530 8.86 -28.82 7.82
N ILE A 531 8.55 -27.56 8.11
CA ILE A 531 9.51 -26.62 8.68
C ILE A 531 9.80 -27.02 10.14
N ALA A 532 11.01 -27.53 10.37
CA ALA A 532 11.54 -27.78 11.70
C ALA A 532 12.40 -26.61 12.20
N ASP A 533 13.31 -26.10 11.36
CA ASP A 533 14.16 -24.96 11.66
C ASP A 533 13.53 -23.66 11.16
N LYS A 534 13.04 -22.86 12.11
CA LYS A 534 12.38 -21.58 11.84
C LYS A 534 13.35 -20.48 11.43
N GLN A 535 14.58 -20.50 11.94
CA GLN A 535 15.58 -19.50 11.59
C GLN A 535 16.02 -19.70 10.15
N GLU A 536 16.32 -20.94 9.78
CA GLU A 536 16.67 -21.28 8.41
C GLU A 536 15.53 -20.97 7.43
N ALA A 537 14.28 -21.33 7.80
CA ALA A 537 13.11 -20.99 6.99
C ALA A 537 12.96 -19.46 6.79
N ASN A 538 13.21 -18.66 7.84
CA ASN A 538 13.20 -17.21 7.72
C ASN A 538 14.29 -16.70 6.76
N THR A 539 15.50 -17.25 6.85
CA THR A 539 16.61 -16.94 5.92
C THR A 539 16.28 -17.30 4.47
N ILE A 540 15.61 -18.43 4.24
CA ILE A 540 15.17 -18.85 2.90
C ILE A 540 14.22 -17.81 2.30
N ILE A 541 13.21 -17.36 3.06
CA ILE A 541 12.27 -16.33 2.57
C ILE A 541 12.99 -14.99 2.36
N ASN A 542 13.89 -14.60 3.27
CA ASN A 542 14.70 -13.37 3.13
C ASN A 542 15.67 -13.39 1.93
N SER A 543 15.82 -14.52 1.26
CA SER A 543 16.64 -14.65 0.04
C SER A 543 15.84 -14.54 -1.27
N LEU A 544 14.51 -14.38 -1.19
CA LEU A 544 13.66 -14.18 -2.36
C LEU A 544 13.99 -12.85 -3.02
N ARG A 545 13.98 -12.81 -4.35
CA ARG A 545 14.24 -11.59 -5.13
C ARG A 545 13.05 -11.30 -6.04
N ILE A 546 12.34 -10.21 -5.75
CA ILE A 546 11.12 -9.79 -6.43
C ILE A 546 11.36 -8.43 -7.08
N CYS A 547 11.14 -8.35 -8.39
CA CYS A 547 11.37 -7.13 -9.15
C CYS A 547 10.12 -6.60 -9.84
N ASP A 548 9.88 -5.29 -9.70
CA ASP A 548 8.98 -4.55 -10.57
C ASP A 548 9.78 -3.67 -11.56
N PRO A 549 9.82 -4.00 -12.86
CA PRO A 549 10.61 -3.29 -13.87
C PRO A 549 9.96 -1.99 -14.36
N ALA A 550 8.73 -1.69 -13.93
CA ALA A 550 8.00 -0.46 -14.23
C ALA A 550 7.22 -0.03 -12.96
N VAL A 551 7.98 0.20 -11.89
CA VAL A 551 7.47 0.21 -10.52
C VAL A 551 6.43 1.29 -10.25
N GLY A 552 6.43 2.38 -11.02
CA GLY A 552 5.55 3.51 -10.81
C GLY A 552 5.66 4.01 -9.37
N SER A 553 4.54 4.03 -8.66
CA SER A 553 4.46 4.41 -7.25
C SER A 553 4.81 3.32 -6.24
N GLY A 554 5.17 2.12 -6.68
CA GLY A 554 5.55 1.02 -5.81
C GLY A 554 4.39 0.27 -5.17
N HIS A 555 3.20 0.30 -5.75
CA HIS A 555 2.03 -0.42 -5.22
C HIS A 555 2.30 -1.93 -5.14
N PHE A 556 2.82 -2.54 -6.20
CA PHE A 556 3.20 -3.96 -6.21
C PHE A 556 4.21 -4.32 -5.13
N LEU A 557 5.20 -3.46 -4.89
CA LEU A 557 6.24 -3.72 -3.89
C LEU A 557 5.68 -3.68 -2.47
N VAL A 558 4.74 -2.78 -2.17
CA VAL A 558 4.05 -2.77 -0.86
C VAL A 558 3.13 -3.98 -0.69
N SER A 559 2.34 -4.31 -1.71
CA SER A 559 1.51 -5.53 -1.67
C SER A 559 2.38 -6.78 -1.47
N ALA A 560 3.55 -6.82 -2.12
CA ALA A 560 4.50 -7.92 -1.97
C ALA A 560 5.12 -7.97 -0.56
N LEU A 561 5.51 -6.83 -0.01
CA LEU A 561 6.01 -6.70 1.37
C LEU A 561 4.99 -7.28 2.37
N ASN A 562 3.73 -6.84 2.26
CA ASN A 562 2.66 -7.23 3.17
C ASN A 562 2.37 -8.74 3.05
N GLU A 563 2.30 -9.28 1.82
CA GLU A 563 2.08 -10.72 1.62
C GLU A 563 3.22 -11.58 2.18
N ILE A 564 4.49 -11.18 2.01
CA ILE A 564 5.62 -11.93 2.59
C ILE A 564 5.52 -11.96 4.12
N ILE A 565 5.18 -10.84 4.76
CA ILE A 565 4.99 -10.78 6.21
C ILE A 565 3.84 -11.72 6.66
N THR A 566 2.73 -11.74 5.93
CA THR A 566 1.61 -12.66 6.19
C THR A 566 2.05 -14.12 6.05
N ILE A 567 2.77 -14.49 4.99
CA ILE A 567 3.30 -15.85 4.82
C ILE A 567 4.23 -16.23 5.98
N LYS A 568 5.11 -15.33 6.41
CA LYS A 568 5.98 -15.57 7.58
C LYS A 568 5.19 -15.77 8.87
N SER A 569 4.08 -15.06 9.04
CA SER A 569 3.16 -15.25 10.16
C SER A 569 2.49 -16.62 10.11
N GLU A 570 1.95 -17.02 8.95
CA GLU A 570 1.30 -18.33 8.73
C GLU A 570 2.28 -19.49 9.01
N LEU A 571 3.52 -19.36 8.53
CA LEU A 571 4.58 -20.34 8.76
C LEU A 571 5.16 -20.30 10.20
N LYS A 572 4.73 -19.34 11.03
CA LYS A 572 5.24 -19.08 12.40
C LYS A 572 6.76 -18.89 12.44
N ILE A 573 7.29 -18.12 11.51
CA ILE A 573 8.72 -17.78 11.36
C ILE A 573 8.99 -16.27 11.48
N LEU A 574 8.03 -15.48 11.95
CA LEU A 574 8.29 -14.14 12.48
C LEU A 574 9.02 -14.29 13.81
N LEU A 575 10.34 -14.11 13.79
CA LEU A 575 11.21 -14.30 14.94
C LEU A 575 11.66 -12.96 15.51
N ASP A 576 11.59 -12.83 16.82
CA ASP A 576 12.20 -11.69 17.51
C ASP A 576 13.74 -11.75 17.46
N ARG A 577 14.40 -10.71 17.99
CA ARG A 577 15.88 -10.64 18.08
C ARG A 577 16.54 -11.80 18.82
N LYS A 578 15.79 -12.56 19.63
CA LYS A 578 16.26 -13.74 20.37
C LYS A 578 15.90 -15.05 19.66
N GLY A 579 15.35 -14.99 18.46
CA GLY A 579 14.93 -16.15 17.67
C GLY A 579 13.63 -16.80 18.15
N LYS A 580 12.82 -16.12 18.98
CA LYS A 580 11.54 -16.65 19.46
C LYS A 580 10.39 -16.16 18.60
N THR A 581 9.42 -17.03 18.37
CA THR A 581 8.20 -16.67 17.63
C THR A 581 7.34 -15.68 18.40
N LEU A 582 6.69 -14.77 17.66
CA LEU A 582 5.50 -14.09 18.14
C LEU A 582 4.39 -15.14 18.33
N ARG A 583 3.82 -15.24 19.53
CA ARG A 583 2.64 -16.05 19.83
C ARG A 583 1.46 -15.09 20.01
N ASP A 584 0.25 -15.58 19.78
CA ASP A 584 -1.00 -14.88 20.13
C ASP A 584 -1.34 -13.65 19.24
N TYR A 585 -0.70 -13.54 18.08
CA TYR A 585 -1.02 -12.52 17.06
C TYR A 585 -1.22 -13.13 15.68
N HIS A 586 -2.22 -12.62 14.99
CA HIS A 586 -2.61 -12.94 13.63
C HIS A 586 -2.36 -11.73 12.72
N LEU A 587 -1.65 -11.99 11.62
CA LEU A 587 -1.37 -10.98 10.60
C LEU A 587 -2.10 -11.33 9.31
N GLU A 588 -2.86 -10.38 8.79
CA GLU A 588 -3.57 -10.53 7.52
C GLU A 588 -3.49 -9.24 6.69
N VAL A 589 -3.57 -9.39 5.37
CA VAL A 589 -3.68 -8.25 4.46
C VAL A 589 -5.15 -8.03 4.11
N VAL A 590 -5.67 -6.85 4.43
CA VAL A 590 -7.03 -6.43 4.07
C VAL A 590 -6.95 -5.06 3.42
N ASN A 591 -7.54 -4.90 2.23
CA ASN A 591 -7.50 -3.67 1.44
C ASN A 591 -6.06 -3.13 1.25
N ASP A 592 -5.12 -4.02 0.90
CA ASP A 592 -3.69 -3.72 0.71
C ASP A 592 -2.95 -3.22 1.98
N GLU A 593 -3.59 -3.28 3.14
CA GLU A 593 -2.96 -2.96 4.43
C GLU A 593 -2.70 -4.21 5.26
N LEU A 594 -1.52 -4.26 5.89
CA LEU A 594 -1.21 -5.25 6.91
C LEU A 594 -1.94 -4.91 8.22
N ILE A 595 -2.78 -5.83 8.68
CA ILE A 595 -3.51 -5.73 9.94
C ILE A 595 -2.96 -6.78 10.91
N VAL A 596 -2.67 -6.34 12.13
CA VAL A 596 -2.18 -7.17 13.22
C VAL A 596 -3.25 -7.20 14.30
N THR A 597 -3.77 -8.38 14.60
CA THR A 597 -4.73 -8.60 15.69
C THR A 597 -4.25 -9.64 16.67
N ASP A 598 -4.67 -9.58 17.92
CA ASP A 598 -4.52 -10.70 18.86
C ASP A 598 -5.59 -11.80 18.62
N ASP A 599 -5.58 -12.84 19.47
CA ASP A 599 -6.53 -13.96 19.42
C ASP A 599 -8.00 -13.53 19.70
N ASP A 600 -8.19 -12.45 20.47
CA ASP A 600 -9.50 -11.85 20.76
C ASP A 600 -9.98 -10.90 19.64
N GLY A 601 -9.16 -10.72 18.60
CA GLY A 601 -9.43 -9.84 17.47
C GLY A 601 -9.16 -8.36 17.74
N GLN A 602 -8.51 -8.00 18.86
CA GLN A 602 -8.12 -6.62 19.14
C GLN A 602 -7.00 -6.18 18.23
N LEU A 603 -7.09 -4.95 17.72
CA LEU A 603 -6.02 -4.36 16.92
C LEU A 603 -4.78 -4.10 17.78
N PHE A 604 -3.62 -4.50 17.26
CA PHE A 604 -2.36 -4.21 17.92
C PHE A 604 -2.05 -2.71 17.91
N GLU A 605 -1.82 -2.15 19.10
CA GLU A 605 -1.34 -0.79 19.28
C GLU A 605 0.03 -0.78 19.96
N TYR A 606 0.95 0.01 19.39
CA TYR A 606 2.29 0.14 19.94
C TYR A 606 2.29 1.03 21.19
N ASN A 607 2.73 0.46 22.30
CA ASN A 607 2.96 1.14 23.56
C ASN A 607 4.44 1.01 23.95
N PRO A 608 5.25 2.08 23.84
CA PRO A 608 6.68 2.06 24.16
C PRO A 608 7.01 1.56 25.58
N LYS A 609 6.06 1.68 26.51
CA LYS A 609 6.23 1.26 27.91
C LYS A 609 5.99 -0.23 28.14
N SER A 610 5.41 -0.94 27.16
CA SER A 610 5.09 -2.37 27.26
C SER A 610 6.16 -3.20 26.55
N GLN A 611 6.76 -4.15 27.27
CA GLN A 611 7.84 -4.99 26.76
C GLN A 611 7.39 -5.90 25.61
N GLU A 612 6.19 -6.50 25.69
CA GLU A 612 5.67 -7.34 24.61
C GLU A 612 5.27 -6.48 23.40
N SER A 613 4.67 -5.31 23.62
CA SER A 613 4.35 -4.38 22.52
C SER A 613 5.61 -3.92 21.78
N GLN A 614 6.66 -3.58 22.53
CA GLN A 614 7.98 -3.29 21.99
C GLN A 614 8.54 -4.44 21.16
N ARG A 615 8.49 -5.67 21.69
CA ARG A 615 9.00 -6.85 21.00
C ARG A 615 8.31 -7.10 19.67
N ILE A 616 6.98 -6.95 19.61
CA ILE A 616 6.20 -7.11 18.37
C ILE A 616 6.54 -6.01 17.38
N GLN A 617 6.53 -4.76 17.82
CA GLN A 617 6.83 -3.60 16.99
C GLN A 617 8.25 -3.70 16.38
N GLU A 618 9.25 -4.04 17.20
CA GLU A 618 10.61 -4.30 16.75
C GLU A 618 10.66 -5.42 15.70
N THR A 619 10.01 -6.56 15.98
CA THR A 619 10.02 -7.70 15.07
C THR A 619 9.43 -7.32 13.71
N LEU A 620 8.29 -6.62 13.69
CA LEU A 620 7.67 -6.17 12.44
C LEU A 620 8.54 -5.17 11.68
N PHE A 621 9.19 -4.24 12.39
CA PHE A 621 10.10 -3.28 11.78
C PHE A 621 11.30 -3.99 11.13
N HIS A 622 12.00 -4.86 11.87
CA HIS A 622 13.20 -5.55 11.37
C HIS A 622 12.88 -6.48 10.21
N GLU A 623 11.75 -7.19 10.28
CA GLU A 623 11.33 -8.06 9.18
C GLU A 623 10.93 -7.27 7.94
N LYS A 624 10.18 -6.16 8.08
CA LYS A 624 9.87 -5.26 6.95
C LYS A 624 11.13 -4.65 6.37
N GLN A 625 12.03 -4.16 7.20
CA GLN A 625 13.33 -3.62 6.78
C GLN A 625 14.11 -4.65 5.98
N THR A 626 14.24 -5.87 6.51
CA THR A 626 14.99 -6.96 5.85
C THR A 626 14.40 -7.30 4.49
N ILE A 627 13.07 -7.35 4.36
CA ILE A 627 12.39 -7.62 3.09
C ILE A 627 12.60 -6.46 2.10
N ILE A 628 12.43 -5.21 2.53
CA ILE A 628 12.65 -4.03 1.70
C ILE A 628 14.10 -3.98 1.17
N GLU A 629 15.08 -4.30 2.03
CA GLU A 629 16.50 -4.22 1.70
C GLU A 629 17.01 -5.39 0.85
N ASN A 630 16.48 -6.60 1.03
CA ASN A 630 17.05 -7.80 0.40
C ASN A 630 16.14 -8.43 -0.65
N CYS A 631 14.83 -8.20 -0.57
CA CYS A 631 13.87 -8.91 -1.41
C CYS A 631 13.23 -8.06 -2.49
N LEU A 632 13.03 -6.76 -2.26
CA LEU A 632 12.23 -5.90 -3.14
C LEU A 632 13.12 -5.02 -4.02
N PHE A 633 12.92 -5.08 -5.33
CA PHE A 633 13.67 -4.33 -6.34
C PHE A 633 12.71 -3.63 -7.29
N GLY A 634 13.03 -2.39 -7.69
CA GLY A 634 12.14 -1.59 -8.53
C GLY A 634 12.91 -0.73 -9.54
N VAL A 635 12.36 -0.59 -10.74
CA VAL A 635 12.89 0.31 -11.78
C VAL A 635 11.76 1.11 -12.40
N ASP A 636 11.96 2.41 -12.61
CA ASP A 636 11.07 3.23 -13.43
C ASP A 636 11.88 4.22 -14.27
N ILE A 637 11.38 4.55 -15.47
CA ILE A 637 12.03 5.54 -16.33
C ILE A 637 11.83 6.96 -15.79
N ASN A 638 10.73 7.21 -15.07
CA ASN A 638 10.40 8.50 -14.52
C ASN A 638 11.02 8.66 -13.10
N PRO A 639 11.92 9.64 -12.90
CA PRO A 639 12.56 9.86 -11.61
C PRO A 639 11.57 10.23 -10.49
N ASN A 640 10.43 10.84 -10.82
CA ASN A 640 9.41 11.17 -9.82
C ASN A 640 8.67 9.92 -9.35
N SER A 641 8.42 8.94 -10.23
CA SER A 641 7.84 7.64 -9.86
C SER A 641 8.74 6.92 -8.86
N VAL A 642 10.05 6.87 -9.13
CA VAL A 642 11.06 6.33 -8.22
C VAL A 642 11.00 7.00 -6.84
N LYS A 643 10.91 8.33 -6.77
CA LYS A 643 10.81 9.08 -5.50
C LYS A 643 9.53 8.71 -4.72
N ILE A 644 8.40 8.57 -5.40
CA ILE A 644 7.13 8.17 -4.77
C ILE A 644 7.19 6.74 -4.27
N CYS A 645 7.74 5.81 -5.06
CA CYS A 645 7.94 4.43 -4.63
C CYS A 645 8.79 4.36 -3.36
N ARG A 646 9.90 5.10 -3.29
CA ARG A 646 10.74 5.18 -2.08
C ARG A 646 9.97 5.75 -0.90
N LEU A 647 9.22 6.85 -1.11
CA LEU A 647 8.36 7.45 -0.10
C LEU A 647 7.33 6.44 0.44
N ARG A 648 6.65 5.70 -0.45
CA ARG A 648 5.64 4.73 -0.05
C ARG A 648 6.24 3.61 0.80
N LEU A 649 7.40 3.07 0.42
CA LEU A 649 8.12 2.07 1.22
C LEU A 649 8.57 2.62 2.58
N TRP A 650 9.06 3.87 2.63
CA TRP A 650 9.39 4.51 3.91
C TRP A 650 8.18 4.71 4.80
N ILE A 651 7.02 5.11 4.25
CA ILE A 651 5.80 5.25 5.05
C ILE A 651 5.36 3.89 5.60
N GLU A 652 5.45 2.84 4.81
CA GLU A 652 5.07 1.50 5.26
C GLU A 652 5.99 0.95 6.37
N LEU A 653 7.29 1.27 6.31
CA LEU A 653 8.22 0.96 7.40
C LEU A 653 8.01 1.87 8.62
N LEU A 654 7.73 3.16 8.39
CA LEU A 654 7.49 4.16 9.43
C LEU A 654 6.33 3.72 10.34
N LYS A 655 5.26 3.11 9.81
CA LYS A 655 4.14 2.55 10.61
C LYS A 655 4.60 1.64 11.77
N ASN A 656 5.74 0.97 11.61
CA ASN A 656 6.31 0.07 12.61
C ASN A 656 7.56 0.63 13.32
N ALA A 657 7.89 1.91 13.16
CA ALA A 657 8.99 2.54 13.89
C ALA A 657 8.81 2.40 15.42
N TYR A 658 9.91 2.29 16.14
CA TYR A 658 9.91 2.05 17.59
C TYR A 658 10.99 2.87 18.30
N TYR A 659 10.83 3.04 19.60
CA TYR A 659 11.82 3.70 20.46
C TYR A 659 12.90 2.72 20.90
N ARG A 660 14.17 3.09 20.72
CA ARG A 660 15.31 2.29 21.20
C ARG A 660 15.43 2.44 22.72
N SER A 661 15.39 1.33 23.44
CA SER A 661 15.66 1.33 24.89
C SER A 661 17.15 1.54 25.15
N SER A 662 17.51 2.61 25.87
CA SER A 662 18.89 2.85 26.30
C SER A 662 19.32 1.80 27.32
N GLN A 663 20.38 1.06 27.03
CA GLN A 663 20.94 0.05 27.94
C GLN A 663 21.86 0.64 29.02
N SER A 664 22.02 1.97 29.12
CA SER A 664 22.91 2.60 30.11
C SER A 664 22.14 3.19 31.29
N PRO A 665 22.29 2.66 32.51
CA PRO A 665 21.70 3.22 33.73
C PRO A 665 22.25 4.61 34.12
N LEU A 666 23.34 5.05 33.46
CA LEU A 666 24.08 6.28 33.79
C LEU A 666 23.70 7.47 32.91
N GLU A 667 22.94 7.26 31.83
CA GLU A 667 22.47 8.34 30.94
C GLU A 667 20.98 8.58 31.17
N LYS A 668 20.66 9.23 32.30
CA LYS A 668 19.33 9.80 32.60
C LYS A 668 19.08 11.12 31.85
N SER A 669 19.49 11.23 30.59
CA SER A 669 19.11 12.37 29.76
C SER A 669 17.96 11.95 28.85
N ALA A 670 16.83 12.63 29.05
CA ALA A 670 15.56 12.47 28.36
C ALA A 670 15.66 12.24 26.84
N PHE A 671 14.68 11.46 26.35
CA PHE A 671 14.37 11.04 24.97
C PHE A 671 15.03 9.74 24.51
N GLU A 672 14.25 8.65 24.58
CA GLU A 672 14.48 7.43 23.80
C GLU A 672 14.49 7.82 22.32
N GLU A 673 15.53 7.47 21.57
CA GLU A 673 15.61 7.82 20.14
C GLU A 673 14.75 6.87 19.31
N LEU A 674 14.00 7.42 18.35
CA LEU A 674 13.25 6.61 17.38
C LEU A 674 14.24 5.90 16.45
N GLU A 675 13.97 4.64 16.14
CA GLU A 675 14.76 3.84 15.18
C GLU A 675 14.90 4.55 13.83
N THR A 676 16.10 4.52 13.26
CA THR A 676 16.41 5.16 11.98
C THR A 676 15.88 4.35 10.79
N LEU A 677 15.53 5.03 9.70
CA LEU A 677 15.09 4.38 8.47
C LEU A 677 16.29 4.01 7.58
N PRO A 678 16.20 2.91 6.84
CA PRO A 678 17.27 2.46 5.94
C PRO A 678 17.35 3.28 4.65
N ASN A 679 18.48 3.13 3.95
CA ASN A 679 18.72 3.72 2.62
C ASN A 679 18.10 2.85 1.51
N ILE A 680 16.81 3.06 1.23
CA ILE A 680 16.02 2.30 0.22
C ILE A 680 16.41 2.67 -1.23
N ASP A 681 17.11 3.79 -1.43
CA ASP A 681 17.51 4.31 -2.74
C ASP A 681 18.40 3.37 -3.56
N ILE A 682 19.02 2.37 -2.92
CA ILE A 682 19.82 1.39 -3.63
C ILE A 682 19.00 0.29 -4.33
N ASN A 683 17.75 0.05 -3.90
CA ASN A 683 16.91 -1.00 -4.48
C ASN A 683 15.91 -0.49 -5.52
N ILE A 684 15.59 0.80 -5.49
CA ILE A 684 14.68 1.44 -6.43
C ILE A 684 15.48 2.39 -7.32
N LYS A 685 15.57 2.10 -8.62
CA LYS A 685 16.44 2.80 -9.58
C LYS A 685 15.66 3.53 -10.67
N CYS A 686 16.25 4.61 -11.17
CA CYS A 686 15.74 5.32 -12.35
C CYS A 686 16.44 4.77 -13.59
N GLY A 687 15.67 4.37 -14.61
CA GLY A 687 16.20 3.87 -15.86
C GLY A 687 15.15 3.13 -16.70
N ASN A 688 15.47 2.93 -17.97
CA ASN A 688 14.68 2.13 -18.89
C ASN A 688 15.06 0.66 -18.73
N SER A 689 14.18 -0.11 -18.09
CA SER A 689 14.34 -1.53 -17.80
C SER A 689 14.41 -2.44 -19.04
N LEU A 690 13.95 -1.95 -20.20
CA LEU A 690 13.90 -2.70 -21.47
C LEU A 690 15.15 -2.54 -22.32
N ILE A 691 15.97 -1.50 -22.06
CA ILE A 691 17.15 -1.19 -22.85
C ILE A 691 18.39 -1.44 -21.99
N SER A 692 19.30 -2.27 -22.51
CA SER A 692 20.63 -2.50 -21.95
C SER A 692 21.67 -2.43 -23.07
N ARG A 693 22.77 -1.75 -22.79
CA ARG A 693 23.94 -1.59 -23.66
C ARG A 693 24.78 -2.86 -23.71
N PHE A 694 24.73 -3.70 -22.68
CA PHE A 694 25.56 -4.90 -22.59
C PHE A 694 24.72 -6.16 -22.37
N ALA A 695 24.82 -7.13 -23.29
CA ALA A 695 24.11 -8.41 -23.17
C ALA A 695 24.32 -9.09 -21.81
N LEU A 696 23.25 -9.65 -21.22
CA LEU A 696 23.26 -10.24 -19.87
C LEU A 696 24.28 -11.37 -19.68
N ASN A 697 24.67 -12.05 -20.77
CA ASN A 697 25.67 -13.12 -20.79
C ASN A 697 27.11 -12.63 -21.02
N ALA A 698 27.35 -11.32 -21.13
CA ALA A 698 28.70 -10.78 -21.32
C ALA A 698 29.56 -11.05 -20.07
N ASP A 699 30.78 -11.52 -20.27
CA ASP A 699 31.65 -11.99 -19.18
C ASP A 699 32.20 -10.84 -18.32
N LEU A 700 31.73 -10.73 -17.08
CA LEU A 700 32.19 -9.72 -16.11
C LEU A 700 33.55 -10.06 -15.49
N ARG A 701 34.04 -11.30 -15.63
CA ARG A 701 35.28 -11.76 -14.99
C ARG A 701 36.51 -11.00 -15.50
N GLN A 702 36.52 -10.59 -16.76
CA GLN A 702 37.61 -9.78 -17.32
C GLN A 702 37.71 -8.39 -16.66
N ALA A 703 36.57 -7.80 -16.28
CA ALA A 703 36.52 -6.51 -15.60
C ALA A 703 36.91 -6.62 -14.12
N LEU A 704 36.45 -7.68 -13.44
CA LEU A 704 36.77 -7.95 -12.03
C LEU A 704 38.27 -8.25 -11.82
N ASN A 705 38.86 -9.08 -12.69
CA ASN A 705 40.25 -9.53 -12.55
C ASN A 705 41.28 -8.43 -12.82
N LYS A 706 41.01 -7.47 -13.71
CA LYS A 706 41.96 -6.39 -14.05
C LYS A 706 42.24 -5.44 -12.88
N ASN A 707 41.25 -5.23 -11.99
CA ASN A 707 41.32 -4.20 -10.94
C ASN A 707 41.24 -4.75 -9.50
N LYS A 708 41.33 -6.07 -9.28
CA LYS A 708 41.25 -6.73 -7.96
C LYS A 708 39.94 -6.50 -7.18
N PHE A 709 38.83 -6.22 -7.86
CA PHE A 709 37.51 -6.17 -7.21
C PHE A 709 36.80 -7.52 -7.39
N SER A 710 36.24 -8.07 -6.31
CA SER A 710 35.37 -9.26 -6.36
C SER A 710 33.90 -8.85 -6.32
N ILE A 711 33.01 -9.71 -6.82
CA ILE A 711 31.56 -9.53 -6.66
C ILE A 711 31.18 -9.49 -5.18
N ASP A 712 31.84 -10.29 -4.34
CA ASP A 712 31.67 -10.26 -2.89
C ASP A 712 32.00 -8.89 -2.29
N ASN A 713 33.10 -8.24 -2.71
CA ASN A 713 33.42 -6.87 -2.28
C ASN A 713 32.35 -5.88 -2.72
N TYR A 714 31.79 -6.05 -3.93
CA TYR A 714 30.72 -5.17 -4.41
C TYR A 714 29.42 -5.37 -3.62
N LYS A 715 29.00 -6.62 -3.40
CA LYS A 715 27.85 -6.97 -2.53
C LYS A 715 28.03 -6.40 -1.11
N LYS A 716 29.24 -6.52 -0.53
CA LYS A 716 29.59 -5.94 0.79
C LYS A 716 29.53 -4.42 0.80
N ALA A 717 30.00 -3.75 -0.25
CA ALA A 717 29.92 -2.29 -0.36
C ALA A 717 28.46 -1.82 -0.40
N VAL A 718 27.62 -2.49 -1.18
CA VAL A 718 26.16 -2.23 -1.23
C VAL A 718 25.50 -2.47 0.13
N GLN A 719 25.83 -3.58 0.80
CA GLN A 719 25.30 -3.89 2.14
C GLN A 719 25.75 -2.86 3.19
N THR A 720 26.98 -2.38 3.10
CA THR A 720 27.53 -1.36 4.00
C THR A 720 26.85 -0.01 3.76
N TYR A 721 26.57 0.33 2.50
CA TYR A 721 25.80 1.53 2.15
C TYR A 721 24.36 1.49 2.71
N ARG A 722 23.67 0.35 2.58
CA ARG A 722 22.31 0.17 3.12
C ARG A 722 22.24 0.47 4.62
N ASN A 723 23.22 -0.05 5.36
CA ASN A 723 23.30 0.02 6.82
C ASN A 723 24.15 1.18 7.35
N ALA A 724 24.55 2.14 6.51
CA ALA A 724 25.43 3.22 6.91
C ALA A 724 24.78 4.11 7.98
N GLU A 725 25.43 4.23 9.14
CA GLU A 725 24.96 5.06 10.27
C GLU A 725 25.48 6.51 10.22
N SER A 726 26.38 6.79 9.27
CA SER A 726 26.97 8.11 9.05
C SER A 726 26.97 8.52 7.57
N LYS A 727 26.85 9.83 7.33
CA LYS A 727 26.89 10.41 5.97
C LYS A 727 28.26 10.22 5.31
N GLU A 728 29.33 10.21 6.09
CA GLU A 728 30.69 10.03 5.56
C GLU A 728 30.86 8.62 5.02
N GLN A 729 30.50 7.60 5.81
CA GLN A 729 30.50 6.21 5.37
C GLN A 729 29.63 6.01 4.13
N LYS A 730 28.45 6.64 4.09
CA LYS A 730 27.55 6.59 2.94
C LYS A 730 28.20 7.16 1.68
N ARG A 731 28.80 8.35 1.75
CA ARG A 731 29.50 9.00 0.62
C ARG A 731 30.71 8.20 0.16
N GLU A 732 31.46 7.61 1.08
CA GLU A 732 32.60 6.75 0.74
C GLU A 732 32.15 5.51 -0.02
N MET A 733 31.11 4.82 0.47
CA MET A 733 30.56 3.65 -0.20
C MET A 733 29.91 4.02 -1.55
N GLU A 734 29.24 5.16 -1.65
CA GLU A 734 28.67 5.66 -2.91
C GLU A 734 29.75 5.90 -3.97
N ARG A 735 30.86 6.55 -3.60
CA ARG A 735 32.02 6.72 -4.49
C ARG A 735 32.58 5.37 -4.93
N LEU A 736 32.78 4.44 -4.00
CA LEU A 736 33.28 3.11 -4.30
C LEU A 736 32.35 2.36 -5.27
N ILE A 737 31.03 2.42 -5.04
CA ILE A 737 30.02 1.81 -5.92
C ILE A 737 30.08 2.44 -7.32
N ASN A 738 30.17 3.76 -7.41
CA ASN A 738 30.25 4.47 -8.70
C ASN A 738 31.56 4.16 -9.45
N ASP A 739 32.68 4.05 -8.74
CA ASP A 739 33.96 3.65 -9.32
C ASP A 739 33.91 2.22 -9.87
N ILE A 740 33.30 1.29 -9.13
CA ILE A 740 33.08 -0.10 -9.58
C ILE A 740 32.22 -0.10 -10.86
N LYS A 741 31.11 0.65 -10.88
CA LYS A 741 30.21 0.75 -12.05
C LYS A 741 30.91 1.38 -13.26
N GLY A 742 31.64 2.46 -13.07
CA GLY A 742 32.42 3.11 -14.13
C GLY A 742 33.46 2.17 -14.74
N ASN A 743 34.12 1.37 -13.90
CA ASN A 743 35.08 0.36 -14.36
C ASN A 743 34.42 -0.75 -15.19
N PHE A 744 33.23 -1.23 -14.81
CA PHE A 744 32.47 -2.18 -15.62
C PHE A 744 32.14 -1.60 -17.00
N GLN A 745 31.66 -0.36 -17.05
CA GLN A 745 31.33 0.32 -18.30
C GLN A 745 32.56 0.45 -19.21
N VAL A 746 33.68 0.96 -18.70
CA VAL A 746 34.92 1.13 -19.48
C VAL A 746 35.44 -0.20 -20.01
N THR A 747 35.44 -1.25 -19.18
CA THR A 747 35.97 -2.56 -19.59
C THR A 747 35.11 -3.19 -20.67
N LEU A 748 33.78 -3.16 -20.51
CA LEU A 748 32.86 -3.78 -21.46
C LEU A 748 32.76 -3.00 -22.78
N GLN A 749 32.91 -1.67 -22.76
CA GLN A 749 33.07 -0.87 -23.99
C GLN A 749 34.33 -1.28 -24.79
N GLY A 750 35.37 -1.74 -24.10
CA GLY A 750 36.59 -2.25 -24.73
C GLY A 750 36.45 -3.63 -25.39
N VAL A 751 35.39 -4.39 -25.04
CA VAL A 751 35.13 -5.78 -25.49
C VAL A 751 34.00 -5.84 -26.52
N ASP A 752 33.51 -4.70 -27.01
CA ASP A 752 32.37 -4.64 -27.94
C ASP A 752 32.59 -5.55 -29.17
N ALA A 753 31.71 -6.55 -29.30
CA ALA A 753 31.76 -7.53 -30.37
C ALA A 753 31.60 -6.88 -31.74
N ASN A 754 30.86 -5.76 -31.83
CA ASN A 754 30.68 -5.00 -33.06
C ASN A 754 31.97 -4.26 -33.43
N LYS A 755 32.69 -3.66 -32.48
CA LYS A 755 34.02 -3.08 -32.74
C LYS A 755 35.06 -4.13 -33.11
N THR A 756 34.97 -5.33 -32.52
CA THR A 756 35.87 -6.44 -32.85
C THR A 756 35.60 -7.00 -34.24
N LYS A 757 34.31 -7.14 -34.62
CA LYS A 757 33.90 -7.49 -36.00
C LYS A 757 34.30 -6.41 -37.00
N LEU A 758 34.08 -5.13 -36.67
CA LEU A 758 34.49 -4.00 -37.48
C LEU A 758 35.99 -4.05 -37.79
N ARG A 759 36.84 -4.24 -36.77
CA ARG A 759 38.30 -4.39 -36.94
C ARG A 759 38.67 -5.60 -37.82
N LYS A 760 37.93 -6.71 -37.71
CA LYS A 760 38.14 -7.88 -38.59
C LYS A 760 37.78 -7.58 -40.04
N LEU A 761 36.63 -6.93 -40.28
CA LEU A 761 36.18 -6.53 -41.62
C LEU A 761 37.11 -5.50 -42.25
N GLU A 762 37.57 -4.50 -41.48
CA GLU A 762 38.58 -3.52 -41.92
C GLU A 762 39.92 -4.20 -42.24
N GLY A 763 40.33 -5.18 -41.44
CA GLY A 763 41.51 -6.00 -41.71
C GLY A 763 41.36 -6.88 -42.97
N GLU A 764 40.16 -7.41 -43.24
CA GLU A 764 39.88 -8.16 -44.47
C GLU A 764 39.95 -7.26 -45.71
N ILE A 765 39.43 -6.04 -45.66
CA ILE A 765 39.59 -5.05 -46.75
C ILE A 765 41.06 -4.70 -46.92
N TYR A 766 41.78 -4.39 -45.84
CA TYR A 766 43.20 -4.07 -45.90
C TYR A 766 44.02 -5.19 -46.56
N ASN A 767 43.70 -6.46 -46.26
CA ASN A 767 44.34 -7.62 -46.89
C ASN A 767 43.96 -7.79 -48.37
N LEU A 768 42.72 -7.46 -48.76
CA LEU A 768 42.26 -7.50 -50.15
C LEU A 768 42.80 -6.33 -51.00
N GLU A 769 43.12 -5.21 -50.37
CA GLU A 769 43.70 -4.02 -51.01
C GLU A 769 45.23 -4.11 -51.11
N ASN A 770 45.89 -4.67 -50.08
CA ASN A 770 47.34 -4.82 -50.02
C ASN A 770 47.85 -6.21 -50.40
N GLN A 771 46.99 -7.06 -50.96
CA GLN A 771 47.40 -8.32 -51.56
C GLN A 771 48.33 -8.03 -52.76
N LEU A 772 49.64 -8.09 -52.53
CA LEU A 772 50.66 -8.08 -53.57
C LEU A 772 50.54 -9.37 -54.39
N SER A 773 49.77 -9.32 -55.48
CA SER A 773 49.72 -10.41 -56.44
C SER A 773 51.05 -10.48 -57.20
N LEU A 774 51.73 -11.63 -57.12
CA LEU A 774 52.97 -11.92 -57.86
C LEU A 774 52.73 -12.17 -59.37
N LEU A 775 51.47 -12.13 -59.82
CA LEU A 775 51.02 -12.31 -61.22
C LEU A 775 50.01 -11.22 -61.60
N GLU A 776 49.96 -10.85 -62.89
CA GLU A 776 48.98 -9.89 -63.43
C GLU A 776 47.54 -10.40 -63.24
N GLU A 777 46.74 -9.66 -62.47
CA GLU A 777 45.32 -9.94 -62.23
C GLU A 777 44.51 -9.91 -63.54
N THR A 778 43.65 -10.90 -63.78
CA THR A 778 42.72 -10.87 -64.90
C THR A 778 41.57 -9.89 -64.66
N LYS A 779 40.95 -9.36 -65.73
CA LYS A 779 39.81 -8.44 -65.64
C LYS A 779 38.62 -9.01 -64.85
N ALA A 780 38.45 -10.33 -64.85
CA ALA A 780 37.37 -11.00 -64.11
C ALA A 780 37.66 -11.05 -62.60
N GLU A 781 38.90 -11.33 -62.21
CA GLU A 781 39.35 -11.36 -60.81
C GLU A 781 39.28 -9.97 -60.18
N LYS A 782 39.72 -8.94 -60.90
CA LYS A 782 39.62 -7.54 -60.45
C LYS A 782 38.17 -7.13 -60.18
N LYS A 783 37.25 -7.46 -61.09
CA LYS A 783 35.81 -7.16 -60.92
C LYS A 783 35.17 -7.93 -59.76
N ALA A 784 35.61 -9.16 -59.50
CA ALA A 784 35.14 -9.95 -58.36
C ALA A 784 35.65 -9.39 -57.02
N ARG A 785 36.92 -8.95 -56.98
CA ARG A 785 37.54 -8.28 -55.83
C ARG A 785 36.82 -6.98 -55.50
N ASP A 786 36.60 -6.11 -56.49
CA ASP A 786 35.91 -4.83 -56.32
C ASP A 786 34.46 -5.02 -55.82
N LYS A 787 33.75 -6.04 -56.30
CA LYS A 787 32.39 -6.38 -55.83
C LYS A 787 32.40 -6.87 -54.37
N LYS A 788 33.43 -7.61 -53.96
CA LYS A 788 33.57 -8.10 -52.58
C LYS A 788 33.92 -6.94 -51.63
N ILE A 789 34.81 -6.04 -52.04
CA ILE A 789 35.14 -4.81 -51.30
C ILE A 789 33.89 -3.93 -51.13
N ALA A 790 33.10 -3.71 -52.19
CA ALA A 790 31.86 -2.94 -52.10
C ALA A 790 30.84 -3.55 -51.13
N LYS A 791 30.74 -4.89 -51.07
CA LYS A 791 29.86 -5.57 -50.11
C LYS A 791 30.35 -5.41 -48.66
N LEU A 792 31.66 -5.57 -48.43
CA LEU A 792 32.28 -5.40 -47.12
C LEU A 792 32.18 -3.94 -46.63
N ASN A 793 32.35 -2.95 -47.52
CA ASN A 793 32.16 -1.53 -47.18
C ASN A 793 30.73 -1.23 -46.75
N ASN A 794 29.71 -1.75 -47.44
CA ASN A 794 28.31 -1.59 -47.01
C ASN A 794 28.04 -2.22 -45.61
N GLU A 795 28.66 -3.37 -45.31
CA GLU A 795 28.55 -3.98 -43.98
C GLU A 795 29.30 -3.15 -42.92
N ILE A 796 30.47 -2.60 -43.24
CA ILE A 796 31.24 -1.70 -42.39
C ILE A 796 30.46 -0.42 -42.10
N ASP A 797 29.86 0.22 -43.10
CA ASP A 797 29.07 1.44 -42.94
C ASP A 797 27.85 1.19 -42.05
N LYS A 798 27.21 0.02 -42.18
CA LYS A 798 26.13 -0.39 -41.29
C LYS A 798 26.61 -0.56 -39.85
N PHE A 799 27.73 -1.26 -39.62
CA PHE A 799 28.29 -1.42 -38.28
C PHE A 799 28.81 -0.10 -37.70
N LYS A 800 29.36 0.80 -38.53
CA LYS A 800 29.77 2.15 -38.10
C LYS A 800 28.58 3.00 -37.70
N ALA A 801 27.49 2.98 -38.47
CA ALA A 801 26.25 3.66 -38.10
C ALA A 801 25.65 3.08 -36.81
N GLU A 802 25.63 1.74 -36.65
CA GLU A 802 25.18 1.10 -35.39
C GLU A 802 26.08 1.47 -34.21
N ILE A 803 27.41 1.50 -34.38
CA ILE A 803 28.36 1.90 -33.34
C ILE A 803 28.22 3.40 -33.03
N GLU A 804 28.03 4.26 -34.04
CA GLU A 804 27.82 5.70 -33.88
C GLU A 804 26.47 6.00 -33.22
N ASP A 805 25.42 5.25 -33.50
CA ASP A 805 24.14 5.32 -32.77
C ASP A 805 24.29 4.85 -31.31
N ILE A 806 25.12 3.82 -31.06
CA ILE A 806 25.47 3.37 -29.70
C ILE A 806 26.35 4.41 -28.97
N GLU A 807 27.29 5.06 -29.66
CA GLU A 807 28.26 6.01 -29.10
C GLU A 807 27.71 7.43 -28.95
N SER A 808 26.83 7.87 -29.86
CA SER A 808 26.10 9.14 -29.77
C SER A 808 25.11 9.17 -28.61
N GLY A 809 24.84 8.02 -28.00
CA GLY A 809 24.32 7.91 -26.65
C GLY A 809 22.81 8.13 -26.50
N LYS A 810 22.08 8.60 -27.53
CA LYS A 810 20.65 8.94 -27.41
C LYS A 810 19.75 7.75 -27.05
N ILE A 811 20.04 6.55 -27.57
CA ILE A 811 19.24 5.34 -27.28
C ILE A 811 19.54 4.78 -25.88
N TYR A 812 20.78 4.95 -25.40
CA TYR A 812 21.26 4.35 -24.16
C TYR A 812 21.38 5.34 -22.98
N GLU A 813 21.01 6.61 -23.17
CA GLU A 813 21.15 7.66 -22.16
C GLU A 813 20.39 7.32 -20.86
N ASN A 814 19.27 6.61 -20.99
CA ASN A 814 18.46 6.11 -19.88
C ASN A 814 18.52 4.59 -19.73
N ALA A 815 19.44 3.87 -20.41
CA ALA A 815 19.49 2.40 -20.34
C ALA A 815 19.81 1.92 -18.92
N LEU A 816 19.15 0.86 -18.47
CA LEU A 816 19.41 0.24 -17.18
C LEU A 816 20.25 -1.03 -17.35
N GLU A 817 21.44 -1.03 -16.75
CA GLU A 817 22.29 -2.21 -16.67
C GLU A 817 21.99 -3.01 -15.42
N TRP A 818 21.06 -3.98 -15.51
CA TRP A 818 20.63 -4.84 -14.39
C TRP A 818 21.80 -5.40 -13.56
N ARG A 819 22.86 -5.86 -14.22
CA ARG A 819 24.04 -6.44 -13.59
C ARG A 819 24.91 -5.43 -12.82
N PHE A 820 24.84 -4.15 -13.20
CA PHE A 820 25.61 -3.10 -12.52
C PHE A 820 24.79 -2.43 -11.44
N GLU A 821 23.47 -2.32 -11.63
CA GLU A 821 22.60 -1.68 -10.67
C GLU A 821 22.23 -2.58 -9.49
N PHE A 822 22.18 -3.90 -9.71
CA PHE A 822 21.81 -4.89 -8.71
C PHE A 822 22.85 -6.02 -8.65
N PRO A 823 23.85 -5.97 -7.75
CA PRO A 823 24.77 -7.09 -7.57
C PRO A 823 24.13 -8.35 -6.98
N GLU A 824 22.96 -8.22 -6.37
CA GLU A 824 22.23 -9.33 -5.75
C GLU A 824 21.86 -10.39 -6.78
N VAL A 825 21.53 -9.99 -8.01
CA VAL A 825 21.15 -10.93 -9.09
C VAL A 825 22.36 -11.63 -9.73
N LEU A 826 23.57 -11.44 -9.18
CA LEU A 826 24.79 -12.12 -9.63
C LEU A 826 25.17 -13.28 -8.69
N ASN A 827 25.69 -14.38 -9.25
CA ASN A 827 26.40 -15.41 -8.47
C ASN A 827 27.81 -14.92 -8.09
N ASP A 828 28.60 -15.76 -7.42
CA ASP A 828 29.95 -15.38 -6.98
C ASP A 828 30.94 -15.32 -8.15
N GLU A 829 30.62 -15.98 -9.25
CA GLU A 829 31.34 -15.95 -10.52
C GLU A 829 31.03 -14.71 -11.38
N GLY A 830 30.00 -13.93 -11.02
CA GLY A 830 29.55 -12.75 -11.76
C GLY A 830 28.54 -13.02 -12.89
N ASP A 831 28.01 -14.23 -12.99
CA ASP A 831 26.93 -14.58 -13.92
C ASP A 831 25.58 -14.08 -13.39
N PHE A 832 24.72 -13.67 -14.32
CA PHE A 832 23.36 -13.22 -14.02
C PHE A 832 22.43 -14.41 -13.71
N VAL A 833 21.97 -14.49 -12.47
CA VAL A 833 21.04 -15.52 -11.96
C VAL A 833 19.59 -15.06 -12.09
N GLY A 834 19.36 -13.75 -12.16
CA GLY A 834 18.04 -13.13 -12.27
C GLY A 834 17.26 -13.06 -10.96
N PHE A 835 15.98 -12.75 -11.10
CA PHE A 835 15.01 -12.63 -10.01
C PHE A 835 14.22 -13.94 -9.83
N ASP A 836 13.71 -14.18 -8.63
CA ASP A 836 12.78 -15.29 -8.39
C ASP A 836 11.39 -14.95 -8.96
N VAL A 837 10.98 -13.67 -8.87
CA VAL A 837 9.72 -13.15 -9.38
C VAL A 837 9.94 -11.82 -10.10
N VAL A 838 9.32 -11.67 -11.26
CA VAL A 838 9.07 -10.35 -11.87
C VAL A 838 7.57 -10.12 -11.87
N ILE A 839 7.15 -9.05 -11.20
CA ILE A 839 5.74 -8.66 -11.04
C ILE A 839 5.59 -7.17 -11.33
N GLY A 840 4.58 -6.81 -12.10
CA GLY A 840 4.33 -5.41 -12.40
C GLY A 840 3.26 -5.24 -13.47
N ASN A 841 2.85 -3.99 -13.66
CA ASN A 841 2.04 -3.62 -14.81
C ASN A 841 3.00 -3.16 -15.93
N PRO A 842 3.23 -3.95 -16.99
CA PRO A 842 4.13 -3.54 -18.06
C PRO A 842 3.64 -2.24 -18.71
N PRO A 843 4.53 -1.47 -19.37
CA PRO A 843 4.13 -0.27 -20.08
C PRO A 843 3.02 -0.59 -21.11
N TYR A 844 2.03 0.30 -21.19
CA TYR A 844 0.76 0.21 -21.94
C TYR A 844 0.92 0.03 -23.46
N ILE A 845 1.51 -1.08 -23.84
CA ILE A 845 1.81 -1.45 -25.21
C ILE A 845 0.83 -2.57 -25.55
N ARG A 846 0.11 -2.43 -26.68
CA ARG A 846 -0.75 -3.51 -27.19
C ARG A 846 0.07 -4.79 -27.28
N GLN A 847 -0.53 -5.95 -27.07
CA GLN A 847 0.18 -7.24 -27.08
C GLN A 847 1.05 -7.47 -28.34
N GLU A 848 0.67 -6.81 -29.44
CA GLU A 848 1.36 -6.74 -30.73
C GLU A 848 2.74 -6.07 -30.65
N GLU A 849 2.93 -5.06 -29.80
CA GLU A 849 4.18 -4.29 -29.66
C GLU A 849 5.03 -4.70 -28.44
N ILE A 850 4.52 -5.54 -27.52
CA ILE A 850 5.33 -6.22 -26.45
C ILE A 850 6.02 -7.49 -26.98
N LYS A 851 5.63 -7.97 -28.16
CA LYS A 851 6.08 -9.27 -28.71
C LYS A 851 7.61 -9.38 -28.78
N GLU A 852 8.28 -8.26 -29.07
CA GLU A 852 9.74 -8.18 -29.17
C GLU A 852 10.45 -8.15 -27.80
N PHE A 853 9.78 -7.71 -26.72
CA PHE A 853 10.36 -7.56 -25.38
C PHE A 853 10.13 -8.78 -24.46
N LYS A 854 9.19 -9.67 -24.79
CA LYS A 854 8.92 -10.91 -24.02
C LYS A 854 10.17 -11.78 -23.79
N PRO A 855 11.07 -11.99 -24.78
CA PRO A 855 12.28 -12.78 -24.57
C PRO A 855 13.21 -12.17 -23.51
N ILE A 856 13.29 -10.83 -23.43
CA ILE A 856 14.11 -10.13 -22.46
C ILE A 856 13.54 -10.31 -21.05
N LEU A 857 12.23 -10.09 -20.87
CA LEU A 857 11.57 -10.30 -19.58
C LEU A 857 11.64 -11.76 -19.09
N GLN A 858 11.58 -12.74 -20.00
CA GLN A 858 11.79 -14.16 -19.68
C GLN A 858 13.22 -14.46 -19.22
N GLN A 859 14.22 -13.74 -19.71
CA GLN A 859 15.61 -13.91 -19.26
C GLN A 859 15.85 -13.32 -17.87
N LEU A 860 14.99 -12.40 -17.39
CA LEU A 860 15.15 -11.74 -16.09
C LEU A 860 14.67 -12.58 -14.90
N THR A 861 13.89 -13.66 -15.09
CA THR A 861 13.21 -14.34 -13.98
C THR A 861 12.86 -15.80 -14.23
N ARG A 862 12.46 -16.48 -13.15
CA ARG A 862 11.87 -17.83 -13.16
C ARG A 862 10.34 -17.83 -13.17
N LEU A 863 9.71 -16.81 -12.56
CA LEU A 863 8.26 -16.61 -12.55
C LEU A 863 7.91 -15.20 -13.03
N ILE A 864 6.89 -15.09 -13.90
CA ILE A 864 6.37 -13.81 -14.42
C ILE A 864 4.88 -13.70 -14.08
N ALA A 865 4.50 -12.63 -13.40
CA ALA A 865 3.12 -12.22 -13.21
C ALA A 865 2.93 -10.81 -13.77
N ILE A 866 2.24 -10.71 -14.90
CA ILE A 866 2.05 -9.45 -15.64
C ILE A 866 0.56 -9.24 -15.86
N LEU A 867 0.08 -8.02 -15.59
CA LEU A 867 -1.28 -7.62 -15.93
C LEU A 867 -1.52 -7.69 -17.43
N GLN A 868 -2.61 -8.37 -17.79
CA GLN A 868 -3.17 -8.38 -19.13
C GLN A 868 -4.51 -7.66 -19.06
N PHE A 869 -4.62 -6.49 -19.69
CA PHE A 869 -5.90 -5.84 -19.95
C PHE A 869 -6.37 -6.13 -21.36
#